data_AF-A0A913Z0U7-F1
#
_entry.id   AF-A0A913Z0U7-F1
#
_cell.length_a   1.000
_cell.length_b   1.000
_cell.length_c   1.000
_cell.angle_alpha   90.00
_cell.angle_beta   90.00
_cell.angle_gamma   90.00
#
_symmetry.space_group_name_H-M   'P 1'
#
loop_
_entity.id
_entity.type
_entity.pdbx_description
1 polymer ?
#
loop_
_entity_poly.entity_id
_entity_poly.type
_entity_poly.pdbx_seq_one_letter_code
_entity_poly.pdbx_strand_id
1 'polypeptide(L)'
;MKPVMKRPLFWLVIFLAFVLPENSISAMDLQLPSNNQPRCFGISRGKHFVLGFIDNSDGGRPESRELFILVVAFSNQQTTVTISSKHEIAGEPFQETFVIDAGGFIRTNVPVELVMENTERGHKVLDISASSDVSVYGLMYQDHTTDGFLSIPTNNLGMQYVVTTSRPIDDDNSQFAVIGTEDSTLVQVILRGAVTFEGQSYSPGDVLRFTVNELEAVQIQGRILVDLTGSIIQSDKPVAVFSGNECTNHAGSYCDTVTEQLVPVKSWGQKHIYTAARSDDDNIYRIVAYFGKTNLTIPGLEHQSLEPGEFWEGRLSGSGLVTSSKPALMMQHLASIDGITVDPSIIQVPAEEHFGFVFGFTTPPHSGEDSSGYFNFINIIVKRESRQTVYLNHFPINGTNALVSDVPHTSYISLTVQLPKGEGVYYVEQIDPYSSPLSVIVYGYERAESYGYAAGLSLSSNKKVLRLTPYYLRELGGELFTMTVPCLKTNAISFQIAAKCKFSTGFGDVIVSGERTDSYTVVCITPTFYKNGLTSVYISLDDGESFPYSGIVYVASEDDLPPLVQIQQVNSAYGDGIINLTFDNPIMFSWDPRSLGEEVSHVTVMMQNTDYDNDGNPVLMEGVAVRSNVLNNGSLMIYPSELDSLIGDGLSLQATYLTPSAVCKRALPLVIVWAIRIYKVLKIVKKICNIPKYHFKTTVPTGLPASPCNTGQADRDQNFQEANFANSFFHPGAEKCYRSVNSLPTGAGQQSCYGTDGNILVGSPGGGTADRYSPGDNFWKHQWFDVLPWLCLCKLSSNCEEYYMYRPSDDCSDYDPPRPAGGTGDPHLTSLDGYKFTFNGAGEFLMASSAVHNLTFQARMERYRNTNASVYTAFVLQTNDSSKVQVQMSNMNETLILVDGEPLRLDSLPVKVHHLRGVRIRFNSDMTKINIAVSAGIAVTVYIDTAVMSFIAQLDTKFQGQVQGLLGNLNGNPDDDLQFPNGTILEPGSSLKELHDFGLEWLVAPEESIFTYISPFDYSTYHFPEFSPTFEIPDLNEVSQEIKDLCGDSTECVFDAVITGSLSFAKETLVVTVTITEVKKGLVKIVSCGYPGDVENGSLSGSVYLVNATVDVACDDGFTLKGSSRLTCLEDGQWSSDLPVCDDVNCGFPGDMEKGLAPGIIAGIVVGAVIAVLAICGLIYFFRKRNMKRNNLIYPPPILATLFEQSRIHLFDFQNSSDSHVVQQIQIK
;
A
#
# COMPACT_ATOMS: atom_id res chain seq x y z
N MET A 1 37.04 -7.03 41.93
CA MET A 1 37.39 -8.47 42.08
C MET A 1 36.24 -9.28 41.51
N LYS A 2 36.51 -10.29 40.67
CA LYS A 2 35.54 -11.29 40.18
C LYS A 2 34.92 -12.09 41.36
N PRO A 3 33.83 -12.87 41.21
CA PRO A 3 32.74 -12.86 40.20
C PRO A 3 31.32 -13.28 40.74
N VAL A 4 30.42 -13.71 39.82
CA VAL A 4 29.61 -14.97 39.88
C VAL A 4 28.09 -14.95 40.21
N MET A 5 27.30 -15.21 39.13
CA MET A 5 26.11 -16.09 38.96
C MET A 5 24.64 -15.73 39.32
N LYS A 6 23.86 -15.73 38.22
CA LYS A 6 22.64 -16.53 37.89
C LYS A 6 21.28 -16.26 38.58
N ARG A 7 20.30 -15.92 37.71
CA ARG A 7 18.93 -16.49 37.45
C ARG A 7 18.08 -17.06 38.62
N PRO A 8 16.71 -17.13 38.51
CA PRO A 8 15.83 -16.61 37.45
C PRO A 8 14.62 -15.77 37.98
N LEU A 9 14.26 -14.68 37.31
CA LEU A 9 12.96 -14.01 37.54
C LEU A 9 12.56 -13.06 36.38
N PHE A 10 12.11 -13.61 35.25
CA PHE A 10 11.61 -12.85 34.08
C PHE A 10 10.08 -12.96 33.90
N TRP A 11 9.50 -14.08 34.34
CA TRP A 11 8.17 -14.57 33.97
C TRP A 11 6.97 -13.90 34.66
N LEU A 12 7.00 -12.58 34.78
CA LEU A 12 6.30 -11.89 35.87
C LEU A 12 5.75 -10.49 35.58
N VAL A 13 6.08 -9.88 34.43
CA VAL A 13 5.80 -8.46 34.16
C VAL A 13 4.36 -8.16 33.71
N ILE A 14 3.72 -9.14 33.05
CA ILE A 14 2.53 -8.95 32.19
C ILE A 14 1.21 -8.66 32.95
N PHE A 15 1.10 -8.95 34.24
CA PHE A 15 -0.22 -9.15 34.90
C PHE A 15 -0.72 -8.02 35.82
N LEU A 16 -0.19 -6.79 35.78
CA LEU A 16 -0.50 -5.74 36.79
C LEU A 16 -1.18 -4.45 36.30
N ALA A 17 -1.48 -4.31 35.01
CA ALA A 17 -2.06 -3.06 34.47
C ALA A 17 -3.58 -2.91 34.67
N PHE A 18 -4.33 -4.02 34.84
CA PHE A 18 -5.79 -4.02 34.92
C PHE A 18 -6.34 -3.73 36.32
N VAL A 19 -6.30 -2.46 36.75
CA VAL A 19 -7.18 -1.91 37.81
C VAL A 19 -7.66 -0.50 37.45
N LEU A 20 -8.67 -0.45 36.58
CA LEU A 20 -9.68 0.62 36.47
C LEU A 20 -10.57 0.62 37.76
N PRO A 21 -11.53 1.55 38.03
CA PRO A 21 -12.30 2.32 37.02
C PRO A 21 -12.92 3.71 37.39
N GLU A 22 -13.62 4.32 36.40
CA GLU A 22 -14.93 5.05 36.51
C GLU A 22 -15.08 6.33 37.39
N ASN A 23 -16.14 7.17 37.34
CA ASN A 23 -17.37 7.39 36.54
C ASN A 23 -17.86 8.86 36.81
N SER A 24 -18.84 9.51 36.15
CA SER A 24 -19.16 9.79 34.73
C SER A 24 -20.32 10.83 34.68
N ILE A 25 -21.41 10.60 33.93
CA ILE A 25 -22.72 11.33 33.92
C ILE A 25 -22.75 12.73 33.25
N SER A 26 -23.69 13.12 32.36
CA SER A 26 -24.61 12.41 31.42
C SER A 26 -25.38 13.42 30.54
N ALA A 27 -25.62 13.07 29.26
CA ALA A 27 -26.81 13.38 28.40
C ALA A 27 -27.24 14.88 28.18
N MET A 28 -27.93 15.26 27.09
CA MET A 28 -28.91 14.55 26.27
C MET A 28 -29.08 15.19 24.86
N ASP A 29 -29.46 14.40 23.86
CA ASP A 29 -29.57 14.82 22.44
C ASP A 29 -30.67 15.85 22.10
N LEU A 30 -30.44 16.59 21.00
CA LEU A 30 -31.48 16.73 19.97
C LEU A 30 -30.89 16.73 18.54
N GLN A 31 -31.42 15.80 17.74
CA GLN A 31 -31.24 15.53 16.30
C GLN A 31 -31.73 16.71 15.40
N LEU A 32 -31.46 16.85 14.09
CA LEU A 32 -30.67 16.20 13.01
C LEU A 32 -30.70 17.18 11.77
N PRO A 33 -30.37 16.76 10.53
CA PRO A 33 -29.06 16.68 9.85
C PRO A 33 -28.75 18.01 9.09
N SER A 34 -27.96 18.16 8.01
CA SER A 34 -27.19 17.29 7.09
C SER A 34 -26.01 18.08 6.46
N ASN A 35 -25.12 17.37 5.73
CA ASN A 35 -24.21 17.81 4.64
C ASN A 35 -23.91 19.32 4.49
N ASN A 36 -22.65 19.77 4.56
CA ASN A 36 -21.67 19.49 3.51
C ASN A 36 -20.22 19.35 4.04
N GLN A 37 -19.42 18.51 3.38
CA GLN A 37 -17.98 18.30 3.63
C GLN A 37 -17.16 19.01 2.54
N PRO A 38 -16.25 19.94 2.88
CA PRO A 38 -15.31 20.48 1.90
C PRO A 38 -14.28 19.39 1.52
N ARG A 39 -14.19 19.02 0.23
CA ARG A 39 -13.00 18.31 -0.28
C ARG A 39 -11.76 19.21 -0.12
N CYS A 40 -10.57 18.63 -0.30
CA CYS A 40 -9.35 19.38 -0.57
C CYS A 40 -8.72 18.90 -1.88
N PHE A 41 -8.05 19.83 -2.55
CA PHE A 41 -7.91 19.79 -4.00
C PHE A 41 -6.46 20.02 -4.43
N GLY A 42 -6.09 19.43 -5.57
CA GLY A 42 -4.88 19.78 -6.28
C GLY A 42 -5.17 20.71 -7.46
N ILE A 43 -4.51 21.86 -7.46
CA ILE A 43 -3.86 22.53 -8.62
C ILE A 43 -4.71 22.97 -9.84
N SER A 44 -4.43 24.21 -10.30
CA SER A 44 -5.27 25.12 -11.12
C SER A 44 -6.78 25.19 -10.85
N ARG A 45 -7.30 24.41 -9.89
CA ARG A 45 -8.66 24.52 -9.38
C ARG A 45 -8.79 25.69 -8.42
N GLY A 46 -10.00 26.22 -8.33
CA GLY A 46 -10.35 27.28 -7.38
C GLY A 46 -11.85 27.48 -7.29
N LYS A 47 -12.25 28.47 -6.50
CA LYS A 47 -13.66 28.85 -6.28
C LYS A 47 -14.06 30.18 -6.91
N HIS A 48 -13.12 30.83 -7.60
CA HIS A 48 -13.26 32.19 -8.11
C HIS A 48 -12.29 32.38 -9.27
N PHE A 49 -12.83 32.70 -10.44
CA PHE A 49 -12.09 32.94 -11.68
C PHE A 49 -12.60 34.23 -12.30
N VAL A 50 -11.70 34.97 -12.97
CA VAL A 50 -12.09 36.06 -13.86
C VAL A 50 -11.48 35.83 -15.22
N LEU A 51 -12.31 35.88 -16.25
CA LEU A 51 -11.93 35.65 -17.64
C LEU A 51 -12.73 36.56 -18.58
N GLY A 52 -12.26 36.69 -19.82
CA GLY A 52 -12.95 37.39 -20.88
C GLY A 52 -12.51 36.83 -22.23
N PHE A 53 -13.26 37.13 -23.27
CA PHE A 53 -12.96 36.68 -24.63
C PHE A 53 -12.36 37.85 -25.42
N ILE A 54 -11.16 37.64 -25.97
CA ILE A 54 -10.50 38.61 -26.86
C ILE A 54 -11.11 38.56 -28.27
N ASP A 55 -10.80 39.55 -29.12
CA ASP A 55 -11.48 39.68 -30.41
C ASP A 55 -11.23 38.49 -31.37
N ASN A 56 -12.19 38.19 -32.24
CA ASN A 56 -12.10 37.11 -33.24
C ASN A 56 -12.45 37.70 -34.60
N SER A 57 -11.62 37.43 -35.62
CA SER A 57 -11.86 37.90 -36.97
C SER A 57 -13.24 37.40 -37.47
N ASP A 58 -14.06 38.29 -38.02
CA ASP A 58 -15.48 37.99 -38.33
C ASP A 58 -15.67 36.87 -39.36
N GLY A 59 -14.62 36.43 -40.07
CA GLY A 59 -14.57 35.24 -40.93
C GLY A 59 -15.52 35.23 -42.14
N GLY A 60 -16.39 36.23 -42.25
CA GLY A 60 -17.57 36.21 -43.12
C GLY A 60 -18.77 35.41 -42.57
N ARG A 61 -18.76 34.97 -41.28
CA ARG A 61 -19.86 34.26 -40.61
C ARG A 61 -20.03 34.60 -39.11
N PRO A 62 -20.12 35.88 -38.70
CA PRO A 62 -20.29 36.23 -37.28
C PRO A 62 -21.56 35.65 -36.66
N GLU A 63 -22.57 35.27 -37.46
CA GLU A 63 -23.79 34.59 -37.01
C GLU A 63 -23.58 33.15 -36.48
N SER A 64 -22.38 32.58 -36.65
CA SER A 64 -22.00 31.27 -36.12
C SER A 64 -21.24 31.31 -34.80
N ARG A 65 -20.93 32.51 -34.28
CA ARG A 65 -20.11 32.69 -33.07
C ARG A 65 -20.86 32.20 -31.83
N GLU A 66 -20.25 31.29 -31.07
CA GLU A 66 -20.73 30.84 -29.75
C GLU A 66 -19.58 30.90 -28.73
N LEU A 67 -19.86 31.38 -27.53
CA LEU A 67 -18.91 31.38 -26.42
C LEU A 67 -19.33 30.30 -25.42
N PHE A 68 -18.44 29.36 -25.11
CA PHE A 68 -18.71 28.32 -24.13
C PHE A 68 -17.86 28.47 -22.88
N ILE A 69 -18.49 28.27 -21.73
CA ILE A 69 -17.82 28.10 -20.44
C ILE A 69 -18.01 26.64 -20.01
N LEU A 70 -16.89 25.99 -19.73
CA LEU A 70 -16.80 24.56 -19.44
C LEU A 70 -16.27 24.40 -18.02
N VAL A 71 -17.04 23.76 -17.14
CA VAL A 71 -16.72 23.68 -15.71
C VAL A 71 -16.75 22.23 -15.22
N VAL A 72 -15.62 21.75 -14.68
CA VAL A 72 -15.45 20.38 -14.16
C VAL A 72 -15.41 20.42 -12.62
N ALA A 73 -16.30 19.70 -11.96
CA ALA A 73 -16.53 19.80 -10.51
C ALA A 73 -15.91 18.66 -9.71
N PHE A 74 -14.84 18.96 -8.98
CA PHE A 74 -14.11 17.97 -8.20
C PHE A 74 -14.68 17.78 -6.79
N SER A 75 -15.99 17.64 -6.63
CA SER A 75 -16.65 17.48 -5.31
C SER A 75 -17.44 16.18 -5.19
N ASN A 76 -17.54 15.63 -3.97
CA ASN A 76 -18.41 14.48 -3.62
C ASN A 76 -19.87 14.90 -3.40
N GLN A 77 -20.15 16.19 -3.59
CA GLN A 77 -21.41 16.86 -3.26
C GLN A 77 -21.68 17.91 -4.33
N GLN A 78 -22.96 18.20 -4.56
CA GLN A 78 -23.39 19.17 -5.57
C GLN A 78 -22.64 20.50 -5.45
N THR A 79 -22.10 20.97 -6.57
CA THR A 79 -21.34 22.21 -6.67
C THR A 79 -22.20 23.25 -7.38
N THR A 80 -22.59 24.28 -6.65
CA THR A 80 -23.24 25.45 -7.24
C THR A 80 -22.18 26.30 -7.91
N VAL A 81 -22.40 26.68 -9.16
CA VAL A 81 -21.54 27.58 -9.93
C VAL A 81 -22.38 28.75 -10.41
N THR A 82 -21.96 29.96 -10.09
CA THR A 82 -22.58 31.21 -10.52
C THR A 82 -21.64 31.91 -11.49
N ILE A 83 -22.15 32.24 -12.66
CA ILE A 83 -21.45 32.99 -13.71
C ILE A 83 -22.16 34.34 -13.82
N SER A 84 -21.41 35.44 -13.85
CA SER A 84 -22.00 36.79 -13.95
C SER A 84 -21.10 37.78 -14.67
N SER A 85 -21.66 38.91 -15.10
CA SER A 85 -20.92 40.02 -15.70
C SER A 85 -21.40 41.38 -15.18
N LYS A 86 -20.50 42.37 -15.17
CA LYS A 86 -20.86 43.79 -15.02
C LYS A 86 -21.33 44.42 -16.34
N HIS A 87 -21.33 43.68 -17.47
CA HIS A 87 -21.93 44.11 -18.73
C HIS A 87 -23.46 43.93 -18.71
N GLU A 88 -24.19 44.91 -19.25
CA GLU A 88 -25.64 44.87 -19.42
C GLU A 88 -25.99 44.27 -20.79
N ILE A 89 -26.72 43.16 -20.79
CA ILE A 89 -27.13 42.42 -21.99
C ILE A 89 -28.63 42.65 -22.17
N ALA A 90 -29.01 43.20 -23.33
CA ALA A 90 -30.33 43.78 -23.58
C ALA A 90 -30.82 44.83 -22.54
N GLY A 91 -29.91 45.38 -21.72
CA GLY A 91 -30.21 46.38 -20.68
C GLY A 91 -30.37 45.83 -19.26
N GLU A 92 -30.04 44.55 -19.01
CA GLU A 92 -30.03 43.93 -17.68
C GLU A 92 -28.67 43.22 -17.45
N PRO A 93 -28.12 43.16 -16.22
CA PRO A 93 -26.84 42.52 -15.96
C PRO A 93 -26.91 40.99 -16.15
N PHE A 94 -25.90 40.41 -16.80
CA PHE A 94 -25.84 38.96 -17.00
C PHE A 94 -25.53 38.21 -15.70
N GLN A 95 -26.40 37.28 -15.31
CA GLN A 95 -26.13 36.32 -14.24
C GLN A 95 -26.87 35.00 -14.48
N GLU A 96 -26.13 33.90 -14.46
CA GLU A 96 -26.66 32.53 -14.47
C GLU A 96 -26.13 31.74 -13.27
N THR A 97 -26.83 30.67 -12.88
CA THR A 97 -26.40 29.81 -11.77
C THR A 97 -26.86 28.39 -11.98
N PHE A 98 -25.91 27.47 -11.87
CA PHE A 98 -26.04 26.06 -12.16
C PHE A 98 -25.70 25.20 -10.94
N VAL A 99 -26.15 23.95 -10.96
CA VAL A 99 -25.74 22.94 -9.99
C VAL A 99 -25.13 21.78 -10.77
N ILE A 100 -23.84 21.53 -10.51
CA ILE A 100 -23.10 20.39 -11.05
C ILE A 100 -23.18 19.27 -10.01
N ASP A 101 -23.52 18.05 -10.44
CA ASP A 101 -23.56 16.88 -9.56
C ASP A 101 -22.15 16.42 -9.10
N ALA A 102 -22.12 15.49 -8.15
CA ALA A 102 -20.87 15.00 -7.57
C ALA A 102 -19.96 14.34 -8.63
N GLY A 103 -18.76 14.90 -8.84
CA GLY A 103 -17.84 14.49 -9.91
C GLY A 103 -18.28 14.88 -11.33
N GLY A 104 -19.37 15.61 -11.48
CA GLY A 104 -19.93 15.99 -12.78
C GLY A 104 -19.23 17.18 -13.44
N PHE A 105 -19.82 17.64 -14.54
CA PHE A 105 -19.42 18.84 -15.27
C PHE A 105 -20.66 19.62 -15.75
N ILE A 106 -20.43 20.80 -16.28
CA ILE A 106 -21.42 21.50 -17.12
C ILE A 106 -20.71 22.28 -18.24
N ARG A 107 -21.32 22.31 -19.42
CA ARG A 107 -21.14 23.35 -20.43
C ARG A 107 -22.31 24.32 -20.34
N THR A 108 -22.03 25.62 -20.34
CA THR A 108 -23.04 26.63 -20.71
C THR A 108 -22.52 27.51 -21.83
N ASN A 109 -23.45 28.09 -22.58
CA ASN A 109 -23.17 29.14 -23.54
C ASN A 109 -23.26 30.48 -22.80
N VAL A 110 -22.42 31.45 -23.17
CA VAL A 110 -22.50 32.83 -22.67
C VAL A 110 -22.68 33.80 -23.85
N PRO A 111 -23.35 34.97 -23.68
CA PRO A 111 -23.73 35.77 -24.83
C PRO A 111 -22.54 36.43 -25.54
N VAL A 112 -22.61 36.50 -26.87
CA VAL A 112 -21.51 36.95 -27.75
C VAL A 112 -21.13 38.42 -27.56
N GLU A 113 -22.01 39.23 -26.98
CA GLU A 113 -21.75 40.62 -26.58
C GLU A 113 -20.61 40.74 -25.54
N LEU A 114 -20.15 39.62 -24.97
CA LEU A 114 -19.00 39.55 -24.07
C LEU A 114 -17.65 39.34 -24.77
N VAL A 115 -17.59 39.25 -26.12
CA VAL A 115 -16.33 39.36 -26.87
C VAL A 115 -15.85 40.80 -26.86
N MET A 116 -14.61 41.05 -26.44
CA MET A 116 -14.00 42.38 -26.51
C MET A 116 -13.66 42.73 -27.96
N GLU A 117 -14.12 43.90 -28.42
CA GLU A 117 -13.99 44.37 -29.79
C GLU A 117 -12.88 45.44 -29.89
N ASN A 118 -11.97 45.29 -30.84
CA ASN A 118 -10.93 46.24 -31.17
C ASN A 118 -10.04 46.57 -29.93
N THR A 119 -9.37 47.73 -29.92
CA THR A 119 -8.75 48.28 -28.70
C THR A 119 -9.79 49.02 -27.86
N GLU A 120 -10.39 48.34 -26.88
CA GLU A 120 -11.46 48.90 -26.02
C GLU A 120 -11.18 48.82 -24.50
N ARG A 121 -12.08 49.47 -23.75
CA ARG A 121 -12.18 49.44 -22.29
C ARG A 121 -13.64 49.20 -21.92
N GLY A 122 -13.94 48.10 -21.25
CA GLY A 122 -15.31 47.70 -20.98
C GLY A 122 -15.46 46.72 -19.82
N HIS A 123 -16.71 46.39 -19.49
CA HIS A 123 -17.06 45.43 -18.43
C HIS A 123 -17.42 44.04 -19.00
N LYS A 124 -16.97 43.74 -20.23
CA LYS A 124 -17.12 42.45 -20.93
C LYS A 124 -16.23 41.37 -20.29
N VAL A 125 -16.52 41.07 -19.04
CA VAL A 125 -15.76 40.16 -18.16
C VAL A 125 -16.74 39.21 -17.51
N LEU A 126 -16.35 37.94 -17.39
CA LEU A 126 -17.07 36.94 -16.62
C LEU A 126 -16.39 36.73 -15.26
N ASP A 127 -17.17 36.94 -14.21
CA ASP A 127 -16.88 36.48 -12.86
C ASP A 127 -17.55 35.12 -12.63
N ILE A 128 -16.76 34.13 -12.24
CA ILE A 128 -17.20 32.75 -12.06
C ILE A 128 -16.86 32.31 -10.65
N SER A 129 -17.89 32.13 -9.83
CA SER A 129 -17.77 31.69 -8.44
C SER A 129 -18.38 30.30 -8.23
N ALA A 130 -17.78 29.49 -7.35
CA ALA A 130 -18.20 28.11 -7.11
C ALA A 130 -18.21 27.72 -5.62
N SER A 131 -19.16 26.90 -5.21
CA SER A 131 -19.27 26.46 -3.79
C SER A 131 -18.17 25.47 -3.38
N SER A 132 -17.61 24.73 -4.34
CA SER A 132 -16.46 23.83 -4.22
C SER A 132 -15.42 24.17 -5.29
N ASP A 133 -14.19 23.64 -5.21
CA ASP A 133 -13.16 23.99 -6.19
C ASP A 133 -13.40 23.24 -7.52
N VAL A 134 -13.46 24.00 -8.59
CA VAL A 134 -13.68 23.55 -9.98
C VAL A 134 -12.46 23.84 -10.84
N SER A 135 -12.35 23.21 -12.02
CA SER A 135 -11.56 23.74 -13.14
C SER A 135 -12.51 24.42 -14.12
N VAL A 136 -12.08 25.53 -14.71
CA VAL A 136 -12.84 26.31 -15.68
C VAL A 136 -12.02 26.46 -16.96
N TYR A 137 -12.66 26.24 -18.10
CA TYR A 137 -12.10 26.47 -19.43
C TYR A 137 -13.04 27.40 -20.21
N GLY A 138 -12.46 28.29 -20.99
CA GLY A 138 -13.20 29.07 -21.99
C GLY A 138 -12.93 28.50 -23.38
N LEU A 139 -13.95 28.50 -24.24
CA LEU A 139 -13.84 28.11 -25.65
C LEU A 139 -14.59 29.14 -26.49
N MET A 140 -13.93 29.71 -27.48
CA MET A 140 -14.50 30.67 -28.42
C MET A 140 -14.70 29.96 -29.76
N TYR A 141 -15.94 29.56 -30.04
CA TYR A 141 -16.32 28.91 -31.29
C TYR A 141 -16.84 29.94 -32.31
N GLN A 142 -16.49 29.73 -33.57
CA GLN A 142 -17.12 30.31 -34.75
C GLN A 142 -16.72 29.41 -35.93
N ASP A 143 -17.61 29.25 -36.93
CA ASP A 143 -17.34 28.42 -38.10
C ASP A 143 -15.99 28.79 -38.76
N HIS A 144 -15.06 27.83 -38.81
CA HIS A 144 -13.70 27.96 -39.39
C HIS A 144 -12.77 28.94 -38.64
N THR A 145 -13.01 29.18 -37.34
CA THR A 145 -12.05 29.85 -36.44
C THR A 145 -12.42 29.60 -34.97
N THR A 146 -11.70 28.66 -34.32
CA THR A 146 -11.95 28.26 -32.92
C THR A 146 -10.66 28.09 -32.12
N ASP A 147 -10.67 28.51 -30.86
CA ASP A 147 -9.63 28.15 -29.88
C ASP A 147 -10.19 28.18 -28.43
N GLY A 148 -9.46 27.61 -27.47
CA GLY A 148 -9.87 27.53 -26.06
C GLY A 148 -8.70 27.55 -25.08
N PHE A 149 -8.99 27.90 -23.82
CA PHE A 149 -7.97 28.19 -22.81
C PHE A 149 -8.30 27.64 -21.42
N LEU A 150 -7.26 27.39 -20.62
CA LEU A 150 -7.39 27.04 -19.20
C LEU A 150 -7.52 28.31 -18.37
N SER A 151 -8.59 28.47 -17.59
CA SER A 151 -8.72 29.64 -16.71
C SER A 151 -7.92 29.49 -15.41
N ILE A 152 -7.28 30.58 -14.99
CA ILE A 152 -6.42 30.64 -13.80
C ILE A 152 -7.20 31.23 -12.61
N PRO A 153 -7.28 30.53 -11.45
CA PRO A 153 -7.96 31.03 -10.25
C PRO A 153 -7.42 32.38 -9.77
N THR A 154 -8.27 33.25 -9.23
CA THR A 154 -7.87 34.62 -8.84
C THR A 154 -6.79 34.65 -7.76
N ASN A 155 -6.78 33.69 -6.84
CA ASN A 155 -5.73 33.50 -5.83
C ASN A 155 -4.37 33.04 -6.42
N ASN A 156 -4.35 32.58 -7.66
CA ASN A 156 -3.15 32.15 -8.38
C ASN A 156 -2.60 33.24 -9.34
N LEU A 157 -3.41 34.21 -9.76
CA LEU A 157 -3.03 35.38 -10.57
C LEU A 157 -1.93 36.24 -9.93
N GLY A 158 -1.25 37.06 -10.71
CA GLY A 158 -0.06 37.80 -10.32
C GLY A 158 0.00 39.22 -10.85
N MET A 159 1.18 39.84 -10.71
CA MET A 159 1.43 41.25 -11.03
C MET A 159 2.37 41.45 -12.23
N GLN A 160 2.78 40.37 -12.90
CA GLN A 160 3.87 40.37 -13.88
C GLN A 160 3.61 39.30 -14.93
N TYR A 161 3.55 39.72 -16.20
CA TYR A 161 3.26 38.88 -17.37
C TYR A 161 4.10 39.33 -18.57
N VAL A 162 4.25 38.45 -19.56
CA VAL A 162 4.88 38.77 -20.85
C VAL A 162 3.96 38.26 -21.95
N VAL A 163 3.51 39.15 -22.82
CA VAL A 163 2.56 38.87 -23.91
C VAL A 163 3.16 37.89 -24.92
N THR A 164 2.33 37.00 -25.46
CA THR A 164 2.67 36.07 -26.56
C THR A 164 1.58 36.09 -27.62
N THR A 165 1.93 36.46 -28.86
CA THR A 165 0.97 36.64 -29.97
C THR A 165 1.62 36.21 -31.28
N SER A 166 0.95 35.46 -32.15
CA SER A 166 1.47 35.21 -33.50
C SER A 166 1.74 36.52 -34.23
N ARG A 167 2.65 36.50 -35.21
CA ARG A 167 2.72 37.58 -36.18
C ARG A 167 1.43 37.55 -37.03
N PRO A 168 0.65 38.64 -37.10
CA PRO A 168 -0.59 38.65 -37.85
C PRO A 168 -0.38 38.53 -39.37
N ILE A 169 -1.46 38.25 -40.07
CA ILE A 169 -1.52 38.05 -41.52
C ILE A 169 -2.54 39.06 -42.08
N ASP A 170 -2.30 39.55 -43.30
CA ASP A 170 -3.07 40.58 -43.97
C ASP A 170 -3.42 41.80 -43.07
N ASP A 171 -4.70 42.09 -42.80
CA ASP A 171 -5.13 43.27 -42.02
C ASP A 171 -5.49 42.93 -40.55
N ASP A 172 -5.43 41.67 -40.13
CA ASP A 172 -5.69 41.22 -38.76
C ASP A 172 -4.58 41.66 -37.76
N ASN A 173 -4.89 41.63 -36.47
CA ASN A 173 -4.07 42.17 -35.40
C ASN A 173 -3.69 41.13 -34.34
N SER A 174 -2.52 41.35 -33.73
CA SER A 174 -2.12 40.71 -32.46
C SER A 174 -2.71 41.48 -31.30
N GLN A 175 -3.00 40.83 -30.18
CA GLN A 175 -3.70 41.48 -29.08
C GLN A 175 -3.41 40.89 -27.70
N PHE A 176 -3.65 41.70 -26.67
CA PHE A 176 -3.73 41.26 -25.29
C PHE A 176 -4.80 42.04 -24.54
N ALA A 177 -5.38 41.43 -23.52
CA ALA A 177 -6.31 42.09 -22.61
C ALA A 177 -5.83 41.96 -21.16
N VAL A 178 -6.04 43.02 -20.36
CA VAL A 178 -5.76 43.04 -18.92
C VAL A 178 -7.06 43.27 -18.17
N ILE A 179 -7.40 42.36 -17.26
CA ILE A 179 -8.64 42.36 -16.47
C ILE A 179 -8.29 42.58 -15.00
N GLY A 180 -8.93 43.56 -14.36
CA GLY A 180 -8.71 43.87 -12.95
C GLY A 180 -9.45 42.93 -12.01
N THR A 181 -8.75 42.38 -11.01
CA THR A 181 -9.41 41.64 -9.89
C THR A 181 -9.73 42.55 -8.70
N GLU A 182 -9.38 43.83 -8.78
CA GLU A 182 -9.52 44.82 -7.72
C GLU A 182 -9.65 46.22 -8.31
N ASP A 183 -10.42 47.08 -7.64
CA ASP A 183 -10.56 48.50 -8.00
C ASP A 183 -9.23 49.26 -7.95
N SER A 184 -9.09 50.23 -8.85
CA SER A 184 -7.92 51.12 -8.95
C SER A 184 -6.58 50.41 -9.09
N THR A 185 -6.52 49.28 -9.80
CA THR A 185 -5.28 48.57 -10.13
C THR A 185 -4.49 49.35 -11.17
N LEU A 186 -3.26 49.75 -10.86
CA LEU A 186 -2.37 50.45 -11.79
C LEU A 186 -1.61 49.45 -12.66
N VAL A 187 -1.77 49.54 -13.97
CA VAL A 187 -1.09 48.71 -14.97
C VAL A 187 -0.09 49.55 -15.76
N GLN A 188 1.08 48.96 -16.03
CA GLN A 188 2.13 49.51 -16.89
C GLN A 188 2.55 48.44 -17.88
N VAL A 189 2.64 48.78 -19.16
CA VAL A 189 3.03 47.85 -20.23
C VAL A 189 4.22 48.41 -20.99
N ILE A 190 5.34 47.71 -20.94
CA ILE A 190 6.53 47.99 -21.76
C ILE A 190 6.31 47.31 -23.11
N LEU A 191 6.03 48.09 -24.16
CA LEU A 191 5.56 47.59 -25.44
C LEU A 191 6.71 47.06 -26.32
N ARG A 192 6.47 45.96 -27.04
CA ARG A 192 7.35 45.46 -28.12
C ARG A 192 6.83 45.74 -29.52
N GLY A 193 5.51 45.88 -29.68
CA GLY A 193 4.88 46.34 -30.92
C GLY A 193 4.43 47.81 -30.85
N ALA A 194 4.00 48.36 -31.98
CA ALA A 194 3.30 49.65 -32.02
C ALA A 194 1.79 49.46 -31.80
N VAL A 195 1.18 50.28 -30.94
CA VAL A 195 -0.26 50.21 -30.60
C VAL A 195 -0.90 51.61 -30.65
N THR A 196 -2.22 51.67 -30.54
CA THR A 196 -2.97 52.93 -30.40
C THR A 196 -3.99 52.78 -29.27
N PHE A 197 -3.88 53.55 -28.19
CA PHE A 197 -4.74 53.44 -27.01
C PHE A 197 -5.22 54.81 -26.54
N GLU A 198 -6.52 54.93 -26.20
CA GLU A 198 -7.18 56.18 -25.78
C GLU A 198 -6.87 57.39 -26.70
N GLY A 199 -6.73 57.13 -28.01
CA GLY A 199 -6.40 58.12 -29.04
C GLY A 199 -4.91 58.48 -29.18
N GLN A 200 -4.04 57.95 -28.31
CA GLN A 200 -2.60 58.15 -28.38
C GLN A 200 -1.89 56.99 -29.11
N SER A 201 -0.91 57.31 -29.94
CA SER A 201 0.00 56.34 -30.57
C SER A 201 1.17 56.00 -29.64
N TYR A 202 1.55 54.73 -29.56
CA TYR A 202 2.72 54.25 -28.83
C TYR A 202 3.60 53.38 -29.74
N SER A 203 4.91 53.46 -29.51
CA SER A 203 5.95 52.79 -30.29
C SER A 203 6.59 51.63 -29.51
N PRO A 204 7.28 50.69 -30.18
CA PRO A 204 8.14 49.71 -29.51
C PRO A 204 9.13 50.39 -28.54
N GLY A 205 9.13 49.95 -27.29
CA GLY A 205 9.92 50.52 -26.19
C GLY A 205 9.21 51.59 -25.35
N ASP A 206 8.05 52.11 -25.79
CA ASP A 206 7.25 53.01 -24.95
C ASP A 206 6.60 52.26 -23.77
N VAL A 207 6.35 52.99 -22.68
CA VAL A 207 5.65 52.47 -21.50
C VAL A 207 4.23 53.04 -21.46
N LEU A 208 3.27 52.25 -21.93
CA LEU A 208 1.85 52.52 -21.74
C LEU A 208 1.48 52.38 -20.26
N ARG A 209 0.57 53.22 -19.76
CA ARG A 209 0.07 53.17 -18.38
C ARG A 209 -1.42 53.46 -18.34
N PHE A 210 -2.17 52.65 -17.60
CA PHE A 210 -3.60 52.83 -17.38
C PHE A 210 -4.00 52.26 -16.02
N THR A 211 -5.18 52.67 -15.53
CA THR A 211 -5.84 52.03 -14.39
C THR A 211 -6.90 51.07 -14.93
N VAL A 212 -7.12 49.96 -14.22
CA VAL A 212 -8.23 49.01 -14.42
C VAL A 212 -8.88 48.72 -13.08
N ASN A 213 -10.20 48.54 -13.07
CA ASN A 213 -11.01 48.28 -11.88
C ASN A 213 -11.49 46.83 -11.79
N GLU A 214 -12.18 46.47 -10.71
CA GLU A 214 -12.66 45.11 -10.49
C GLU A 214 -13.69 44.72 -11.59
N LEU A 215 -13.41 43.64 -12.33
CA LEU A 215 -14.22 43.17 -13.48
C LEU A 215 -14.34 44.20 -14.62
N GLU A 216 -13.40 45.14 -14.72
CA GLU A 216 -13.13 45.92 -15.92
C GLU A 216 -12.02 45.22 -16.73
N ALA A 217 -12.16 45.23 -18.05
CA ALA A 217 -11.14 44.80 -19.01
C ALA A 217 -10.62 45.98 -19.83
N VAL A 218 -9.34 45.90 -20.20
CA VAL A 218 -8.69 46.79 -21.16
C VAL A 218 -8.03 45.91 -22.22
N GLN A 219 -8.62 45.85 -23.42
CA GLN A 219 -8.05 45.16 -24.58
C GLN A 219 -7.20 46.13 -25.39
N ILE A 220 -6.03 45.67 -25.83
CA ILE A 220 -5.08 46.45 -26.61
C ILE A 220 -4.60 45.59 -27.76
N GLN A 221 -4.79 46.11 -28.98
CA GLN A 221 -4.35 45.48 -30.21
C GLN A 221 -3.09 46.16 -30.76
N GLY A 222 -2.37 45.40 -31.58
CA GLY A 222 -1.29 45.89 -32.41
C GLY A 222 -1.81 46.86 -33.47
N ARG A 223 -0.90 47.25 -34.35
CA ARG A 223 -1.29 47.74 -35.68
C ARG A 223 -1.17 46.55 -36.65
N ILE A 224 -1.86 46.64 -37.78
CA ILE A 224 -1.75 45.74 -38.93
C ILE A 224 -0.32 45.17 -39.09
N LEU A 225 -0.19 43.84 -39.09
CA LEU A 225 1.05 43.06 -39.21
C LEU A 225 2.11 43.23 -38.09
N VAL A 226 1.78 43.83 -36.95
CA VAL A 226 2.65 43.92 -35.76
C VAL A 226 2.49 42.68 -34.88
N ASP A 227 3.61 42.12 -34.40
CA ASP A 227 3.65 41.15 -33.31
C ASP A 227 3.87 41.90 -31.97
N LEU A 228 3.08 41.59 -30.93
CA LEU A 228 3.17 42.18 -29.60
C LEU A 228 3.96 41.32 -28.59
N THR A 229 4.47 40.17 -29.00
CA THR A 229 5.23 39.23 -28.18
C THR A 229 6.38 39.91 -27.46
N GLY A 230 6.58 39.53 -26.19
CA GLY A 230 7.62 40.11 -25.36
C GLY A 230 7.24 41.44 -24.70
N SER A 231 6.03 41.98 -24.97
CA SER A 231 5.53 43.15 -24.24
C SER A 231 5.33 42.79 -22.76
N ILE A 232 5.93 43.55 -21.86
CA ILE A 232 5.99 43.21 -20.43
C ILE A 232 4.92 43.99 -19.68
N ILE A 233 3.95 43.28 -19.11
CA ILE A 233 2.89 43.84 -18.28
C ILE A 233 3.32 43.77 -16.81
N GLN A 234 3.19 44.88 -16.09
CA GLN A 234 3.43 44.98 -14.66
C GLN A 234 2.30 45.75 -13.97
N SER A 235 1.81 45.26 -12.83
CA SER A 235 0.79 45.93 -12.02
C SER A 235 1.18 46.03 -10.54
N ASP A 236 0.43 46.82 -9.77
CA ASP A 236 0.59 46.92 -8.31
C ASP A 236 -0.32 45.96 -7.51
N LYS A 237 -1.33 45.39 -8.18
CA LYS A 237 -2.28 44.38 -7.67
C LYS A 237 -2.43 43.22 -8.67
N PRO A 238 -2.99 42.06 -8.28
CA PRO A 238 -3.25 40.98 -9.22
C PRO A 238 -4.14 41.41 -10.39
N VAL A 239 -3.86 40.84 -11.57
CA VAL A 239 -4.67 41.00 -12.78
C VAL A 239 -4.77 39.66 -13.50
N ALA A 240 -5.84 39.45 -14.27
CA ALA A 240 -5.86 38.43 -15.30
C ALA A 240 -5.32 39.02 -16.60
N VAL A 241 -4.57 38.24 -17.37
CA VAL A 241 -4.01 38.65 -18.68
C VAL A 241 -4.32 37.59 -19.71
N PHE A 242 -4.85 38.03 -20.84
CA PHE A 242 -5.10 37.23 -22.04
C PHE A 242 -4.19 37.71 -23.16
N SER A 243 -3.74 36.83 -24.04
CA SER A 243 -3.02 37.21 -25.26
C SER A 243 -3.31 36.26 -26.41
N GLY A 244 -3.27 36.80 -27.63
CA GLY A 244 -3.64 36.06 -28.82
C GLY A 244 -3.72 36.93 -30.08
N ASN A 245 -4.54 36.51 -31.03
CA ASN A 245 -4.73 37.17 -32.32
C ASN A 245 -6.18 37.08 -32.78
N GLU A 246 -6.64 38.06 -33.55
CA GLU A 246 -7.92 38.00 -34.28
C GLU A 246 -7.94 36.81 -35.25
N CYS A 247 -6.81 36.59 -35.96
CA CYS A 247 -6.51 35.40 -36.76
C CYS A 247 -4.99 35.12 -36.80
N THR A 248 -4.63 33.85 -36.95
CA THR A 248 -3.30 33.37 -37.36
C THR A 248 -3.44 32.18 -38.32
N ASN A 249 -2.46 31.96 -39.21
CA ASN A 249 -2.37 30.76 -40.05
C ASN A 249 -0.91 30.34 -40.26
N HIS A 250 -0.71 29.17 -40.86
CA HIS A 250 0.56 28.78 -41.47
C HIS A 250 0.33 28.08 -42.81
N ALA A 251 1.42 27.71 -43.49
CA ALA A 251 1.35 27.02 -44.76
C ALA A 251 0.50 25.73 -44.65
N GLY A 252 -0.62 25.71 -45.38
CA GLY A 252 -1.56 24.59 -45.44
C GLY A 252 -2.75 24.66 -44.48
N SER A 253 -2.87 25.70 -43.64
CA SER A 253 -4.00 25.90 -42.72
C SER A 253 -4.96 27.02 -43.19
N TYR A 254 -6.11 27.09 -42.54
CA TYR A 254 -7.05 28.20 -42.47
C TYR A 254 -6.66 29.18 -41.34
N CYS A 255 -7.54 30.14 -41.07
CA CYS A 255 -7.31 31.40 -40.37
C CYS A 255 -8.10 31.41 -39.06
N ASP A 256 -7.51 30.82 -38.02
CA ASP A 256 -8.16 30.66 -36.72
C ASP A 256 -7.71 31.77 -35.76
N THR A 257 -8.65 32.23 -34.93
CA THR A 257 -8.34 32.97 -33.71
C THR A 257 -7.46 32.12 -32.81
N VAL A 258 -6.62 32.77 -31.99
CA VAL A 258 -5.90 32.08 -30.92
C VAL A 258 -5.98 32.86 -29.63
N THR A 259 -6.17 32.20 -28.49
CA THR A 259 -6.39 32.87 -27.19
C THR A 259 -5.95 31.99 -26.01
N GLU A 260 -5.11 32.53 -25.11
CA GLU A 260 -4.72 31.85 -23.86
C GLU A 260 -4.79 32.81 -22.64
N GLN A 261 -5.16 32.29 -21.47
CA GLN A 261 -5.02 33.02 -20.20
C GLN A 261 -3.61 32.79 -19.63
N LEU A 262 -2.75 33.79 -19.79
CA LEU A 262 -1.34 33.67 -19.42
C LEU A 262 -1.14 33.38 -17.92
N VAL A 263 -0.17 32.52 -17.60
CA VAL A 263 0.31 32.33 -16.23
C VAL A 263 1.32 33.42 -15.84
N PRO A 264 1.23 34.00 -14.64
CA PRO A 264 2.15 35.06 -14.20
C PRO A 264 3.59 34.56 -14.00
N VAL A 265 4.54 35.47 -14.22
CA VAL A 265 6.00 35.23 -14.09
C VAL A 265 6.40 34.57 -12.75
N LYS A 266 5.69 34.88 -11.66
CA LYS A 266 5.89 34.27 -10.32
C LYS A 266 5.68 32.74 -10.27
N SER A 267 5.11 32.17 -11.33
CA SER A 267 4.71 30.77 -11.43
C SER A 267 5.39 30.03 -12.58
N TRP A 268 6.22 30.69 -13.40
CA TRP A 268 6.93 30.07 -14.52
C TRP A 268 7.95 29.00 -14.08
N GLY A 269 8.29 28.07 -14.98
CA GLY A 269 9.25 26.99 -14.74
C GLY A 269 10.47 27.03 -15.65
N GLN A 270 11.42 26.12 -15.46
CA GLN A 270 12.71 26.10 -16.17
C GLN A 270 12.82 24.99 -17.23
N LYS A 271 12.03 23.92 -17.09
CA LYS A 271 12.07 22.73 -17.94
C LYS A 271 10.71 22.54 -18.60
N HIS A 272 10.66 22.51 -19.93
CA HIS A 272 9.42 22.31 -20.69
C HIS A 272 9.59 21.11 -21.60
N ILE A 273 8.64 20.17 -21.56
CA ILE A 273 8.65 18.98 -22.40
C ILE A 273 7.63 19.20 -23.52
N TYR A 274 8.11 19.20 -24.76
CA TYR A 274 7.25 19.24 -25.94
C TYR A 274 7.00 17.82 -26.46
N THR A 275 5.83 17.61 -27.04
CA THR A 275 5.32 16.28 -27.39
C THR A 275 4.64 16.27 -28.75
N ALA A 276 4.84 15.19 -29.48
CA ALA A 276 4.13 14.87 -30.70
C ALA A 276 3.41 13.52 -30.58
N ALA A 277 2.34 13.33 -31.36
CA ALA A 277 1.71 12.04 -31.59
C ALA A 277 2.58 11.15 -32.48
N ARG A 278 3.26 11.73 -33.48
CA ARG A 278 4.21 11.02 -34.36
C ARG A 278 5.55 11.73 -34.50
N SER A 279 6.55 10.99 -34.98
CA SER A 279 7.89 11.53 -35.28
C SER A 279 7.92 12.58 -36.40
N ASP A 280 6.88 12.63 -37.23
CA ASP A 280 6.69 13.53 -38.36
C ASP A 280 5.74 14.70 -38.08
N ASP A 281 5.11 14.78 -36.91
CA ASP A 281 4.42 16.02 -36.49
C ASP A 281 5.48 17.11 -36.27
N ASP A 282 5.23 18.29 -36.85
CA ASP A 282 6.11 19.45 -36.74
C ASP A 282 5.30 20.68 -36.33
N ASN A 283 5.38 21.01 -35.03
CA ASN A 283 4.61 22.09 -34.40
C ASN A 283 5.50 23.32 -34.16
N ILE A 284 4.89 24.52 -34.10
CA ILE A 284 5.62 25.77 -33.91
C ILE A 284 5.68 26.05 -32.40
N TYR A 285 6.87 26.29 -31.87
CA TYR A 285 7.06 26.59 -30.46
C TYR A 285 7.71 27.94 -30.27
N ARG A 286 7.33 28.62 -29.18
CA ARG A 286 7.87 29.91 -28.80
C ARG A 286 8.20 29.96 -27.32
N ILE A 287 9.35 30.52 -26.98
CA ILE A 287 9.87 30.60 -25.60
C ILE A 287 10.19 32.07 -25.29
N VAL A 288 9.50 32.67 -24.32
CA VAL A 288 9.70 34.08 -23.93
C VAL A 288 10.41 34.19 -22.57
N ALA A 289 11.30 35.18 -22.44
CA ALA A 289 12.06 35.42 -21.20
C ALA A 289 11.58 36.69 -20.47
N TYR A 290 11.46 36.62 -19.15
CA TYR A 290 11.30 37.81 -18.28
C TYR A 290 12.63 38.21 -17.62
N PHE A 291 13.47 37.23 -17.29
CA PHE A 291 14.75 37.47 -16.64
C PHE A 291 15.86 37.64 -17.68
N GLY A 292 16.67 38.69 -17.54
CA GLY A 292 17.78 38.93 -18.46
C GLY A 292 18.87 37.86 -18.37
N LYS A 293 19.49 37.50 -19.49
CA LYS A 293 20.38 36.33 -19.63
C LYS A 293 19.70 35.04 -19.17
N THR A 294 18.62 34.69 -19.86
CA THR A 294 17.98 33.38 -19.80
C THR A 294 18.53 32.54 -20.94
N ASN A 295 19.48 31.66 -20.63
CA ASN A 295 20.12 30.80 -21.62
C ASN A 295 19.20 29.61 -21.89
N LEU A 296 18.91 29.35 -23.16
CA LEU A 296 18.13 28.21 -23.62
C LEU A 296 19.03 27.05 -24.06
N THR A 297 18.53 25.84 -23.87
CA THR A 297 19.06 24.60 -24.44
C THR A 297 17.90 23.86 -25.09
N ILE A 298 17.97 23.72 -26.41
CA ILE A 298 16.95 23.10 -27.25
C ILE A 298 17.66 21.98 -28.06
N PRO A 299 17.10 20.77 -28.19
CA PRO A 299 17.74 19.68 -28.91
C PRO A 299 18.14 20.08 -30.34
N GLY A 300 19.39 19.80 -30.73
CA GLY A 300 19.90 20.07 -32.07
C GLY A 300 20.25 21.53 -32.40
N LEU A 301 20.03 22.50 -31.51
CA LEU A 301 20.32 23.91 -31.74
C LEU A 301 21.46 24.44 -30.86
N GLU A 302 22.17 25.46 -31.35
CA GLU A 302 23.17 26.19 -30.55
C GLU A 302 22.50 27.00 -29.43
N HIS A 303 23.19 27.13 -28.28
CA HIS A 303 22.69 27.86 -27.12
C HIS A 303 22.31 29.31 -27.44
N GLN A 304 21.03 29.63 -27.23
CA GLN A 304 20.52 31.00 -27.30
C GLN A 304 20.54 31.64 -25.90
N SER A 305 20.62 32.97 -25.83
CA SER A 305 20.50 33.74 -24.60
C SER A 305 19.52 34.89 -24.82
N LEU A 306 18.43 34.89 -24.07
CA LEU A 306 17.38 35.91 -24.16
C LEU A 306 17.51 36.95 -23.03
N GLU A 307 17.30 38.22 -23.37
CA GLU A 307 17.07 39.32 -22.43
C GLU A 307 15.55 39.56 -22.18
N PRO A 308 15.11 40.45 -21.26
CA PRO A 308 13.69 40.57 -20.89
C PRO A 308 12.79 41.00 -22.05
N GLY A 309 11.75 40.23 -22.33
CA GLY A 309 10.85 40.45 -23.45
C GLY A 309 11.48 40.13 -24.82
N GLU A 310 12.60 39.40 -24.85
CA GLU A 310 13.06 38.70 -26.05
C GLU A 310 12.52 37.27 -26.04
N PHE A 311 12.48 36.65 -27.23
CA PHE A 311 11.95 35.31 -27.41
C PHE A 311 12.72 34.52 -28.47
N TRP A 312 12.64 33.20 -28.34
CA TRP A 312 12.99 32.26 -29.41
C TRP A 312 11.72 31.70 -30.02
N GLU A 313 11.73 31.47 -31.33
CA GLU A 313 10.65 30.85 -32.09
C GLU A 313 11.24 29.85 -33.07
N GLY A 314 10.58 28.71 -33.26
CA GLY A 314 10.97 27.75 -34.27
C GLY A 314 10.04 26.53 -34.33
N ARG A 315 10.14 25.80 -35.43
CA ARG A 315 9.49 24.49 -35.58
C ARG A 315 10.30 23.41 -34.86
N LEU A 316 9.63 22.59 -34.08
CA LEU A 316 10.20 21.41 -33.42
C LEU A 316 9.35 20.19 -33.77
N SER A 317 10.00 19.18 -34.32
CA SER A 317 9.37 17.93 -34.74
C SER A 317 9.58 16.83 -33.70
N GLY A 318 8.60 15.95 -33.54
CA GLY A 318 8.63 14.90 -32.52
C GLY A 318 8.54 15.42 -31.08
N SER A 319 9.09 14.66 -30.12
CA SER A 319 9.08 14.98 -28.68
C SER A 319 10.48 15.34 -28.16
N GLY A 320 10.57 16.16 -27.11
CA GLY A 320 11.86 16.53 -26.52
C GLY A 320 11.78 17.43 -25.29
N LEU A 321 12.94 17.72 -24.69
CA LEU A 321 13.08 18.57 -23.51
C LEU A 321 13.80 19.88 -23.86
N VAL A 322 13.12 20.99 -23.61
CA VAL A 322 13.70 22.34 -23.56
C VAL A 322 14.08 22.65 -22.12
N THR A 323 15.29 23.17 -21.90
CA THR A 323 15.69 23.71 -20.59
C THR A 323 16.17 25.15 -20.70
N SER A 324 15.92 25.93 -19.64
CA SER A 324 16.25 27.35 -19.54
C SER A 324 16.96 27.62 -18.22
N SER A 325 17.97 28.49 -18.21
CA SER A 325 18.79 28.76 -17.00
C SER A 325 18.08 29.58 -15.92
N LYS A 326 16.86 30.06 -16.20
CA LYS A 326 15.98 30.90 -15.38
C LYS A 326 14.54 30.66 -15.86
N PRO A 327 13.51 30.90 -15.04
CA PRO A 327 12.13 30.61 -15.44
C PRO A 327 11.72 31.35 -16.72
N ALA A 328 11.09 30.61 -17.62
CA ALA A 328 10.60 31.08 -18.91
C ALA A 328 9.16 30.59 -19.11
N LEU A 329 8.49 31.13 -20.13
CA LEU A 329 7.19 30.67 -20.58
C LEU A 329 7.34 30.07 -21.98
N MET A 330 6.79 28.88 -22.19
CA MET A 330 6.80 28.19 -23.48
C MET A 330 5.37 27.99 -23.99
N MET A 331 5.13 28.43 -25.22
CA MET A 331 3.88 28.28 -25.95
C MET A 331 4.09 27.30 -27.10
N GLN A 332 3.10 26.46 -27.35
CA GLN A 332 2.95 25.67 -28.56
C GLN A 332 1.85 26.32 -29.40
N HIS A 333 2.12 26.52 -30.68
CA HIS A 333 1.08 26.73 -31.69
C HIS A 333 0.94 25.40 -32.43
N LEU A 334 -0.28 24.85 -32.43
CA LEU A 334 -0.59 23.67 -33.24
C LEU A 334 -0.39 23.99 -34.72
N ALA A 335 0.12 22.99 -35.44
CA ALA A 335 0.31 23.03 -36.88
C ALA A 335 0.35 21.64 -37.52
N SER A 336 0.62 20.58 -36.75
CA SER A 336 0.45 19.21 -37.22
C SER A 336 0.08 18.25 -36.08
N ILE A 337 -0.86 17.36 -36.38
CA ILE A 337 -1.34 16.28 -35.51
C ILE A 337 -1.36 14.99 -36.34
N ASP A 338 -0.72 13.92 -35.83
CA ASP A 338 -0.74 12.58 -36.42
C ASP A 338 -0.25 12.51 -37.89
N GLY A 339 0.69 13.40 -38.25
CA GLY A 339 1.25 13.60 -39.60
C GLY A 339 0.37 14.44 -40.55
N ILE A 340 -0.75 14.99 -40.07
CA ILE A 340 -1.69 15.82 -40.84
C ILE A 340 -1.45 17.30 -40.51
N THR A 341 -1.51 18.18 -41.51
CA THR A 341 -1.56 19.63 -41.27
C THR A 341 -2.94 20.00 -40.75
N VAL A 342 -2.98 20.69 -39.61
CA VAL A 342 -4.21 21.15 -38.96
C VAL A 342 -4.20 22.66 -38.81
N ASP A 343 -5.31 23.22 -38.38
CA ASP A 343 -5.43 24.66 -38.13
C ASP A 343 -4.85 25.04 -36.75
N PRO A 344 -4.48 26.33 -36.54
CA PRO A 344 -3.67 26.71 -35.40
C PRO A 344 -4.47 27.09 -34.15
N SER A 345 -4.17 26.41 -33.05
CA SER A 345 -4.58 26.76 -31.69
C SER A 345 -3.34 27.00 -30.81
N ILE A 346 -3.42 27.86 -29.79
CA ILE A 346 -2.29 28.17 -28.89
C ILE A 346 -2.42 27.51 -27.51
N ILE A 347 -1.39 26.76 -27.12
CA ILE A 347 -1.35 26.00 -25.87
C ILE A 347 -0.16 26.47 -25.01
N GLN A 348 -0.40 26.88 -23.77
CA GLN A 348 0.69 27.06 -22.81
C GLN A 348 1.28 25.71 -22.38
N VAL A 349 2.52 25.42 -22.77
CA VAL A 349 3.21 24.16 -22.46
C VAL A 349 3.56 24.11 -20.97
N PRO A 350 3.07 23.12 -20.19
CA PRO A 350 3.38 23.02 -18.77
C PRO A 350 4.86 22.71 -18.53
N ALA A 351 5.48 23.41 -17.59
CA ALA A 351 6.83 23.09 -17.13
C ALA A 351 6.83 21.84 -16.22
N GLU A 352 7.98 21.19 -15.99
CA GLU A 352 8.11 20.12 -14.98
C GLU A 352 7.65 20.63 -13.60
N GLU A 353 7.87 21.92 -13.31
CA GLU A 353 7.35 22.59 -12.12
C GLU A 353 5.82 22.71 -12.08
N HIS A 354 5.08 22.51 -13.17
CA HIS A 354 3.62 22.53 -13.23
C HIS A 354 2.98 21.15 -13.13
N PHE A 355 3.76 20.08 -13.00
CA PHE A 355 3.23 18.71 -13.03
C PHE A 355 2.41 18.40 -11.76
N GLY A 356 1.41 17.53 -11.91
CA GLY A 356 0.33 17.27 -10.98
C GLY A 356 -0.05 15.81 -10.80
N PHE A 357 -1.04 15.56 -9.94
CA PHE A 357 -1.51 14.21 -9.63
C PHE A 357 -2.94 13.92 -10.09
N VAL A 358 -3.78 14.94 -10.28
CA VAL A 358 -5.15 14.76 -10.79
C VAL A 358 -5.48 15.96 -11.65
N PHE A 359 -5.95 15.72 -12.86
CA PHE A 359 -6.50 16.73 -13.76
C PHE A 359 -7.88 16.29 -14.25
N GLY A 360 -8.78 17.24 -14.44
CA GLY A 360 -10.15 16.99 -14.89
C GLY A 360 -10.52 18.04 -15.91
N PHE A 361 -10.82 17.57 -17.11
CA PHE A 361 -11.00 18.39 -18.30
C PHE A 361 -12.16 17.82 -19.13
N THR A 362 -12.47 18.52 -20.21
CA THR A 362 -13.53 18.17 -21.15
C THR A 362 -12.98 18.21 -22.58
N THR A 363 -13.73 17.71 -23.53
CA THR A 363 -13.56 17.97 -24.96
C THR A 363 -14.77 18.76 -25.49
N PRO A 364 -14.63 19.59 -26.55
CA PRO A 364 -15.76 20.34 -27.12
C PRO A 364 -16.77 19.46 -27.88
N PRO A 365 -18.05 19.87 -27.99
CA PRO A 365 -19.14 19.06 -28.54
C PRO A 365 -19.02 18.76 -30.03
N HIS A 366 -18.89 19.80 -30.86
CA HIS A 366 -18.71 19.69 -32.30
C HIS A 366 -18.20 21.03 -32.85
N SER A 367 -17.82 21.01 -34.12
CA SER A 367 -17.49 22.15 -34.93
C SER A 367 -17.74 21.78 -36.40
N GLY A 368 -17.91 22.75 -37.28
CA GLY A 368 -17.90 22.51 -38.73
C GLY A 368 -19.05 21.67 -39.31
N GLU A 369 -18.76 21.01 -40.45
CA GLU A 369 -19.77 20.31 -41.26
C GLU A 369 -20.03 18.85 -40.79
N ASP A 370 -19.15 18.26 -39.98
CA ASP A 370 -19.29 16.88 -39.48
C ASP A 370 -20.03 16.82 -38.14
N SER A 371 -21.29 16.37 -38.17
CA SER A 371 -22.14 16.20 -36.99
C SER A 371 -21.69 15.12 -35.98
N SER A 372 -20.48 14.58 -36.11
CA SER A 372 -19.81 13.73 -35.12
C SER A 372 -18.66 14.40 -34.35
N GLY A 373 -18.31 15.66 -34.65
CA GLY A 373 -17.51 16.55 -33.80
C GLY A 373 -15.98 16.51 -33.94
N TYR A 374 -15.24 17.01 -32.95
CA TYR A 374 -13.76 17.05 -32.98
C TYR A 374 -13.12 15.67 -32.85
N PHE A 375 -12.03 15.41 -33.60
CA PHE A 375 -11.10 14.33 -33.27
C PHE A 375 -10.21 14.77 -32.09
N ASN A 376 -10.40 14.14 -30.94
CA ASN A 376 -9.83 14.57 -29.66
C ASN A 376 -8.60 13.74 -29.26
N PHE A 377 -7.61 14.37 -28.67
CA PHE A 377 -6.36 13.76 -28.22
C PHE A 377 -5.90 14.35 -26.88
N ILE A 378 -5.16 13.55 -26.13
CA ILE A 378 -4.37 14.01 -24.98
C ILE A 378 -2.93 13.50 -25.04
N ASN A 379 -1.98 14.36 -24.69
CA ASN A 379 -0.59 13.98 -24.43
C ASN A 379 -0.36 14.01 -22.92
N ILE A 380 -0.16 12.83 -22.32
CA ILE A 380 0.17 12.70 -20.89
C ILE A 380 1.67 12.51 -20.75
N ILE A 381 2.34 13.49 -20.15
CA ILE A 381 3.78 13.49 -19.90
C ILE A 381 4.01 12.96 -18.50
N VAL A 382 4.68 11.81 -18.37
CA VAL A 382 4.96 11.14 -17.09
C VAL A 382 6.34 10.49 -17.14
N LYS A 383 6.97 10.22 -15.99
CA LYS A 383 8.19 9.40 -16.02
C LYS A 383 7.84 7.95 -16.39
N ARG A 384 8.76 7.29 -17.09
CA ARG A 384 8.62 5.88 -17.50
C ARG A 384 8.33 4.92 -16.34
N GLU A 385 8.96 5.16 -15.19
CA GLU A 385 8.77 4.39 -13.95
C GLU A 385 7.34 4.46 -13.40
N SER A 386 6.66 5.58 -13.59
CA SER A 386 5.30 5.85 -13.13
C SER A 386 4.26 5.75 -14.26
N ARG A 387 4.55 4.95 -15.30
CA ARG A 387 3.64 4.74 -16.43
C ARG A 387 2.39 3.97 -16.03
N GLN A 388 2.53 2.95 -15.20
CA GLN A 388 1.46 1.98 -14.88
C GLN A 388 0.40 2.57 -13.94
N THR A 389 0.78 3.60 -13.18
CA THR A 389 -0.04 4.25 -12.16
C THR A 389 -0.83 5.46 -12.70
N VAL A 390 -0.80 5.69 -14.03
CA VAL A 390 -1.59 6.70 -14.74
C VAL A 390 -2.94 6.12 -15.17
N TYR A 391 -4.01 6.73 -14.66
CA TYR A 391 -5.40 6.32 -14.84
C TYR A 391 -6.14 7.41 -15.65
N LEU A 392 -7.07 7.00 -16.51
CA LEU A 392 -8.02 7.86 -17.23
C LEU A 392 -9.45 7.42 -16.85
N ASN A 393 -10.26 8.31 -16.31
CA ASN A 393 -11.59 8.01 -15.74
C ASN A 393 -11.57 6.82 -14.76
N HIS A 394 -10.52 6.76 -13.93
CA HIS A 394 -10.23 5.68 -12.97
C HIS A 394 -9.86 4.31 -13.61
N PHE A 395 -9.42 4.29 -14.87
CA PHE A 395 -8.94 3.10 -15.60
C PHE A 395 -7.47 3.26 -16.09
N PRO A 396 -6.50 2.39 -15.75
CA PRO A 396 -5.09 2.52 -16.16
C PRO A 396 -4.82 2.45 -17.67
N ILE A 397 -3.91 3.28 -18.18
CA ILE A 397 -3.75 3.51 -19.63
C ILE A 397 -2.81 2.49 -20.31
N ASN A 398 -3.18 1.21 -20.34
CA ASN A 398 -2.26 0.13 -20.72
C ASN A 398 -2.22 -0.26 -22.21
N GLY A 399 -1.07 -0.83 -22.60
CA GLY A 399 -0.90 -1.70 -23.77
C GLY A 399 -1.03 -1.04 -25.14
N THR A 400 -2.26 -0.86 -25.60
CA THR A 400 -2.62 -0.68 -27.02
C THR A 400 -3.36 0.61 -27.33
N ASN A 401 -4.00 1.23 -26.33
CA ASN A 401 -4.93 2.34 -26.55
C ASN A 401 -4.25 3.71 -26.44
N ALA A 402 -2.93 3.73 -26.28
CA ALA A 402 -2.10 4.92 -26.19
C ALA A 402 -0.79 4.71 -26.95
N LEU A 403 -0.43 5.63 -27.84
CA LEU A 403 0.88 5.65 -28.47
C LEU A 403 1.91 6.12 -27.44
N VAL A 404 2.90 5.29 -27.17
CA VAL A 404 3.98 5.58 -26.21
C VAL A 404 5.19 6.11 -26.97
N SER A 405 5.58 7.36 -26.69
CA SER A 405 6.72 8.02 -27.33
C SER A 405 7.77 8.40 -26.26
N ASP A 406 9.02 8.01 -26.48
CA ASP A 406 10.13 8.34 -25.58
C ASP A 406 10.55 9.81 -25.75
N VAL A 407 10.69 10.56 -24.64
CA VAL A 407 11.22 11.93 -24.67
C VAL A 407 12.75 11.86 -24.62
N PRO A 408 13.48 12.15 -25.72
CA PRO A 408 14.89 11.80 -25.86
C PRO A 408 15.78 12.43 -24.78
N HIS A 409 16.76 11.65 -24.30
CA HIS A 409 17.70 12.03 -23.25
C HIS A 409 17.07 12.34 -21.86
N THR A 410 15.84 11.88 -21.60
CA THR A 410 15.16 12.04 -20.30
C THR A 410 14.64 10.72 -19.73
N SER A 411 14.07 10.76 -18.53
CA SER A 411 13.28 9.66 -17.94
C SER A 411 11.78 9.73 -18.30
N TYR A 412 11.37 10.69 -19.13
CA TYR A 412 9.96 10.94 -19.46
C TYR A 412 9.52 10.21 -20.72
N ILE A 413 8.22 9.90 -20.75
CA ILE A 413 7.48 9.41 -21.90
C ILE A 413 6.28 10.31 -22.14
N SER A 414 5.85 10.41 -23.39
CA SER A 414 4.51 10.87 -23.76
C SER A 414 3.61 9.65 -23.94
N LEU A 415 2.42 9.68 -23.35
CA LEU A 415 1.32 8.78 -23.66
C LEU A 415 0.30 9.60 -24.47
N THR A 416 0.26 9.39 -25.78
CA THR A 416 -0.74 10.02 -26.66
C THR A 416 -1.97 9.12 -26.71
N VAL A 417 -3.10 9.57 -26.17
CA VAL A 417 -4.38 8.85 -26.18
C VAL A 417 -5.34 9.59 -27.12
N GLN A 418 -5.93 8.88 -28.08
CA GLN A 418 -7.07 9.39 -28.83
C GLN A 418 -8.34 9.17 -28.00
N LEU A 419 -9.10 10.23 -27.77
CA LEU A 419 -10.36 10.21 -27.04
C LEU A 419 -11.54 10.06 -28.02
N PRO A 420 -12.73 9.64 -27.54
CA PRO A 420 -13.96 9.70 -28.31
C PRO A 420 -14.20 11.05 -29.00
N LYS A 421 -14.83 11.01 -30.18
CA LYS A 421 -15.13 12.18 -31.00
C LYS A 421 -16.26 13.01 -30.37
N GLY A 422 -16.12 14.34 -30.35
CA GLY A 422 -17.09 15.26 -29.72
C GLY A 422 -16.94 15.44 -28.19
N GLU A 423 -18.00 15.82 -27.49
CA GLU A 423 -17.95 16.16 -26.05
C GLU A 423 -17.86 14.92 -25.15
N GLY A 424 -16.97 15.00 -24.17
CA GLY A 424 -16.86 14.06 -23.05
C GLY A 424 -16.01 14.68 -21.93
N VAL A 425 -16.11 14.11 -20.74
CA VAL A 425 -15.32 14.56 -19.57
C VAL A 425 -14.42 13.46 -19.05
N TYR A 426 -13.22 13.90 -18.69
CA TYR A 426 -12.06 13.04 -18.55
C TYR A 426 -11.25 13.48 -17.33
N TYR A 427 -10.98 12.53 -16.45
CA TYR A 427 -10.12 12.67 -15.28
C TYR A 427 -8.84 11.86 -15.52
N VAL A 428 -7.68 12.51 -15.59
CA VAL A 428 -6.38 11.82 -15.60
C VAL A 428 -5.79 11.90 -14.21
N GLU A 429 -5.50 10.74 -13.63
CA GLU A 429 -5.10 10.59 -12.24
C GLU A 429 -3.79 9.80 -12.12
N GLN A 430 -2.95 10.20 -11.18
CA GLN A 430 -1.76 9.51 -10.70
C GLN A 430 -2.11 9.00 -9.31
N ILE A 431 -2.64 7.78 -9.21
CA ILE A 431 -3.25 7.29 -7.96
C ILE A 431 -2.21 6.89 -6.91
N ASP A 432 -0.99 6.58 -7.35
CA ASP A 432 0.14 6.25 -6.51
C ASP A 432 0.82 7.53 -5.96
N PRO A 433 0.85 7.75 -4.63
CA PRO A 433 1.47 8.93 -4.01
C PRO A 433 3.01 8.92 -4.06
N TYR A 434 3.66 7.80 -4.39
CA TYR A 434 5.10 7.73 -4.62
C TYR A 434 5.50 8.10 -6.05
N SER A 435 4.57 7.96 -6.99
CA SER A 435 4.84 8.11 -8.42
C SER A 435 5.06 9.56 -8.86
N SER A 436 5.74 9.72 -10.00
CA SER A 436 6.03 11.04 -10.54
C SER A 436 4.74 11.78 -10.88
N PRO A 437 4.61 13.06 -10.50
CA PRO A 437 3.54 13.89 -11.02
C PRO A 437 3.65 13.97 -12.56
N LEU A 438 2.50 14.08 -13.21
CA LEU A 438 2.33 14.09 -14.66
C LEU A 438 1.85 15.45 -15.17
N SER A 439 1.87 15.65 -16.48
CA SER A 439 1.19 16.78 -17.15
C SER A 439 0.27 16.24 -18.23
N VAL A 440 -0.82 16.95 -18.52
CA VAL A 440 -1.77 16.59 -19.58
C VAL A 440 -2.05 17.82 -20.43
N ILE A 441 -1.77 17.70 -21.72
CA ILE A 441 -2.19 18.65 -22.76
C ILE A 441 -3.38 18.03 -23.49
N VAL A 442 -4.46 18.78 -23.65
CA VAL A 442 -5.69 18.41 -24.37
C VAL A 442 -5.70 19.17 -25.69
N TYR A 443 -6.08 18.51 -26.79
CA TYR A 443 -6.17 19.14 -28.10
C TYR A 443 -7.03 18.34 -29.07
N GLY A 444 -7.49 18.98 -30.15
CA GLY A 444 -8.24 18.30 -31.20
C GLY A 444 -8.38 19.11 -32.47
N TYR A 445 -8.90 18.49 -33.53
CA TYR A 445 -9.10 19.10 -34.84
C TYR A 445 -10.33 18.55 -35.57
N GLU A 446 -10.93 19.38 -36.43
CA GLU A 446 -11.93 18.99 -37.45
C GLU A 446 -11.30 19.18 -38.84
N ARG A 447 -12.04 19.59 -39.86
CA ARG A 447 -11.55 19.75 -41.23
C ARG A 447 -10.97 21.15 -41.51
N ALA A 448 -11.40 22.16 -40.74
CA ALA A 448 -11.06 23.57 -40.93
C ALA A 448 -11.00 24.36 -39.60
N GLU A 449 -10.85 23.66 -38.47
CA GLU A 449 -10.93 24.19 -37.10
C GLU A 449 -10.05 23.35 -36.15
N SER A 450 -9.56 23.96 -35.06
CA SER A 450 -8.78 23.28 -34.01
C SER A 450 -9.16 23.72 -32.59
N TYR A 451 -8.56 23.09 -31.57
CA TYR A 451 -8.46 23.65 -30.21
C TYR A 451 -7.34 22.96 -29.41
N GLY A 452 -6.92 23.56 -28.30
CA GLY A 452 -6.07 22.89 -27.32
C GLY A 452 -5.74 23.74 -26.10
N TYR A 453 -5.48 23.10 -24.96
CA TYR A 453 -5.14 23.73 -23.68
C TYR A 453 -4.52 22.73 -22.71
N ALA A 454 -3.87 23.23 -21.65
CA ALA A 454 -3.45 22.37 -20.53
C ALA A 454 -4.66 21.93 -19.69
N ALA A 455 -4.74 20.66 -19.30
CA ALA A 455 -5.80 20.16 -18.40
C ALA A 455 -5.66 20.64 -16.94
N GLY A 456 -4.60 21.38 -16.64
CA GLY A 456 -4.37 22.03 -15.35
C GLY A 456 -2.89 22.24 -15.04
N LEU A 457 -2.60 23.02 -13.99
CA LEU A 457 -1.24 23.51 -13.68
C LEU A 457 -0.92 23.57 -12.18
N SER A 458 0.22 23.00 -11.79
CA SER A 458 0.75 23.00 -10.42
C SER A 458 1.44 24.31 -10.03
N LEU A 459 0.63 25.37 -9.93
CA LEU A 459 1.09 26.73 -9.64
C LEU A 459 1.63 26.88 -8.20
N SER A 460 2.57 27.81 -8.00
CA SER A 460 3.48 27.85 -6.85
C SER A 460 2.81 28.04 -5.48
N SER A 461 1.68 28.74 -5.40
CA SER A 461 0.85 28.87 -4.18
C SER A 461 0.25 27.55 -3.71
N ASN A 462 0.03 26.60 -4.63
CA ASN A 462 -0.69 25.36 -4.35
C ASN A 462 0.27 24.25 -3.87
N LYS A 463 1.58 24.39 -4.11
CA LYS A 463 2.62 23.42 -3.73
C LYS A 463 2.80 23.21 -2.22
N LYS A 464 2.26 24.11 -1.38
CA LYS A 464 2.23 23.91 0.08
C LYS A 464 1.17 22.88 0.54
N VAL A 465 0.22 22.52 -0.32
CA VAL A 465 -0.90 21.62 0.01
C VAL A 465 -0.60 20.16 -0.37
N LEU A 466 0.40 19.93 -1.24
CA LEU A 466 0.67 18.63 -1.88
C LEU A 466 1.92 17.92 -1.32
N ARG A 467 2.05 17.81 0.00
CA ARG A 467 2.97 16.86 0.65
C ARG A 467 2.22 15.74 1.35
N LEU A 468 1.74 14.78 0.56
CA LEU A 468 1.53 13.43 1.07
C LEU A 468 2.90 12.77 1.24
N THR A 469 3.38 12.68 2.48
CA THR A 469 4.42 11.71 2.84
C THR A 469 3.69 10.53 3.47
N PRO A 470 3.63 9.34 2.83
CA PRO A 470 3.04 8.17 3.43
C PRO A 470 3.88 7.76 4.63
N TYR A 471 3.33 7.95 5.83
CA TYR A 471 4.00 7.63 7.07
C TYR A 471 3.88 6.12 7.34
N TYR A 472 4.89 5.39 6.86
CA TYR A 472 5.38 4.22 7.58
C TYR A 472 5.93 4.71 8.93
N LEU A 473 5.25 4.35 10.00
CA LEU A 473 5.73 4.62 11.36
C LEU A 473 6.57 3.43 11.81
N ARG A 474 7.75 3.68 12.35
CA ARG A 474 8.51 2.61 13.01
C ARG A 474 7.78 2.18 14.27
N GLU A 475 7.75 0.87 14.52
CA GLU A 475 7.24 0.30 15.76
C GLU A 475 7.86 0.97 17.01
N LEU A 476 9.14 1.35 16.95
CA LEU A 476 9.87 2.00 18.05
C LEU A 476 9.30 3.36 18.50
N GLY A 477 8.73 4.13 17.58
CA GLY A 477 8.33 5.53 17.81
C GLY A 477 9.51 6.51 17.96
N GLY A 478 9.20 7.73 18.43
CA GLY A 478 10.16 8.83 18.63
C GLY A 478 10.39 9.72 17.40
N GLU A 479 9.83 9.35 16.25
CA GLU A 479 9.88 10.11 14.99
C GLU A 479 8.90 11.29 14.98
N LEU A 480 9.17 12.28 14.12
CA LEU A 480 8.38 13.50 14.00
C LEU A 480 7.22 13.33 13.01
N PHE A 481 6.07 12.81 13.46
CA PHE A 481 4.84 12.72 12.67
C PHE A 481 4.29 14.11 12.34
N THR A 482 4.68 14.61 11.17
CA THR A 482 4.24 15.89 10.61
C THR A 482 3.05 15.64 9.69
N MET A 483 1.85 16.02 10.13
CA MET A 483 0.62 15.81 9.39
C MET A 483 0.09 17.15 8.86
N THR A 484 0.29 17.38 7.56
CA THR A 484 -0.40 18.43 6.81
C THR A 484 -1.80 17.93 6.44
N VAL A 485 -2.83 18.59 6.95
CA VAL A 485 -4.24 18.27 6.73
C VAL A 485 -4.91 19.24 5.74
N PRO A 486 -6.04 18.85 5.13
CA PRO A 486 -7.00 19.72 4.47
C PRO A 486 -7.09 21.17 4.98
N CYS A 487 -7.41 21.39 6.26
CA CYS A 487 -7.43 22.73 6.87
C CYS A 487 -7.50 22.64 8.41
N LEU A 488 -6.64 23.35 9.15
CA LEU A 488 -6.73 23.53 10.60
C LEU A 488 -7.38 24.88 10.93
N LYS A 489 -8.67 25.06 10.65
CA LYS A 489 -9.42 26.20 11.20
C LYS A 489 -10.74 25.80 11.80
N THR A 490 -10.81 26.04 13.10
CA THR A 490 -12.01 26.11 13.91
C THR A 490 -12.14 27.59 14.32
N ASN A 491 -13.36 28.13 14.38
CA ASN A 491 -13.57 29.58 14.48
C ASN A 491 -13.33 30.17 15.89
N ALA A 492 -12.55 29.50 16.74
CA ALA A 492 -12.35 29.85 18.13
C ALA A 492 -10.90 29.67 18.61
N ILE A 493 -10.46 30.63 19.43
CA ILE A 493 -9.29 30.57 20.32
C ILE A 493 -7.92 30.73 19.62
N SER A 494 -6.94 31.14 20.42
CA SER A 494 -5.60 31.58 20.03
C SER A 494 -4.60 30.44 19.75
N PHE A 495 -3.42 30.82 19.26
CA PHE A 495 -2.20 30.01 19.06
C PHE A 495 -1.62 29.34 20.34
N GLN A 496 -2.45 28.96 21.32
CA GLN A 496 -2.02 28.40 22.61
C GLN A 496 -2.68 27.07 22.99
N ILE A 497 -3.64 26.55 22.21
CA ILE A 497 -4.12 25.18 22.42
C ILE A 497 -3.13 24.21 21.75
N ALA A 498 -2.46 23.39 22.57
CA ALA A 498 -1.66 22.28 22.08
C ALA A 498 -2.58 21.21 21.47
N ALA A 499 -2.22 20.70 20.30
CA ALA A 499 -2.91 19.59 19.68
C ALA A 499 -2.73 18.31 20.51
N LYS A 500 -3.59 17.32 20.26
CA LYS A 500 -3.51 15.98 20.85
C LYS A 500 -3.55 14.96 19.72
N CYS A 501 -2.48 14.18 19.62
CA CYS A 501 -2.43 13.04 18.71
C CYS A 501 -2.65 11.76 19.51
N LYS A 502 -3.74 11.08 19.21
CA LYS A 502 -4.18 9.83 19.82
C LYS A 502 -3.90 8.70 18.83
N PHE A 503 -2.86 7.92 19.09
CA PHE A 503 -2.49 6.76 18.28
C PHE A 503 -3.04 5.49 18.91
N SER A 504 -3.74 4.65 18.15
CA SER A 504 -3.91 3.26 18.54
C SER A 504 -2.56 2.55 18.41
N THR A 505 -2.14 1.86 19.47
CA THR A 505 -0.83 1.19 19.54
C THR A 505 -0.92 -0.33 19.52
N GLY A 506 -2.08 -0.90 19.20
CA GLY A 506 -2.33 -2.35 19.29
C GLY A 506 -2.58 -2.87 20.71
N PHE A 507 -2.13 -2.14 21.74
CA PHE A 507 -2.45 -2.41 23.16
C PHE A 507 -3.48 -1.42 23.75
N GLY A 508 -3.87 -0.40 22.98
CA GLY A 508 -4.78 0.66 23.40
C GLY A 508 -4.38 2.02 22.83
N ASP A 509 -5.13 3.05 23.19
CA ASP A 509 -4.94 4.40 22.69
C ASP A 509 -3.92 5.19 23.53
N VAL A 510 -2.84 5.66 22.88
CA VAL A 510 -1.82 6.53 23.50
C VAL A 510 -1.97 7.94 22.98
N ILE A 511 -2.21 8.90 23.89
CA ILE A 511 -2.32 10.33 23.57
C ILE A 511 -0.99 11.01 23.84
N VAL A 512 -0.38 11.57 22.78
CA VAL A 512 0.79 12.45 22.85
C VAL A 512 0.38 13.90 22.59
N SER A 513 1.16 14.85 23.13
CA SER A 513 1.00 16.26 22.80
C SER A 513 1.53 16.58 21.40
N GLY A 514 0.80 17.43 20.68
CA GLY A 514 1.19 17.96 19.38
C GLY A 514 1.33 19.47 19.39
N GLU A 515 2.20 19.96 18.52
CA GLU A 515 2.40 21.38 18.26
C GLU A 515 1.80 21.73 16.90
N ARG A 516 1.00 22.79 16.85
CA ARG A 516 0.41 23.30 15.61
C ARG A 516 1.35 24.35 15.03
N THR A 517 2.02 24.02 13.93
CA THR A 517 3.03 24.90 13.33
C THR A 517 2.44 25.94 12.38
N ASP A 518 1.33 25.66 11.69
CA ASP A 518 0.62 26.66 10.87
C ASP A 518 -0.91 26.46 10.79
N SER A 519 -1.57 26.84 9.67
CA SER A 519 -3.02 26.64 9.45
C SER A 519 -3.38 25.33 8.74
N TYR A 520 -2.40 24.47 8.49
CA TYR A 520 -2.57 23.19 7.80
C TYR A 520 -1.78 22.06 8.48
N THR A 521 -0.77 22.36 9.30
CA THR A 521 0.17 21.37 9.82
C THR A 521 0.08 21.20 11.36
N VAL A 522 -0.13 19.96 11.79
CA VAL A 522 0.11 19.51 13.18
C VAL A 522 1.36 18.61 13.19
N VAL A 523 2.21 18.80 14.19
CA VAL A 523 3.43 18.04 14.41
C VAL A 523 3.33 17.30 15.75
N CYS A 524 3.55 15.98 15.73
CA CYS A 524 3.52 15.11 16.91
C CYS A 524 4.73 14.19 16.94
N ILE A 525 5.18 13.81 18.14
CA ILE A 525 6.22 12.79 18.30
C ILE A 525 5.53 11.43 18.43
N THR A 526 5.88 10.46 17.60
CA THR A 526 5.22 9.14 17.61
C THR A 526 5.46 8.38 18.92
N PRO A 527 4.44 7.73 19.49
CA PRO A 527 4.65 6.75 20.55
C PRO A 527 5.23 5.46 19.96
N THR A 528 5.76 4.60 20.81
CA THR A 528 6.03 3.20 20.47
C THR A 528 4.70 2.46 20.23
N PHE A 529 4.65 1.67 19.16
CA PHE A 529 3.54 0.81 18.79
C PHE A 529 3.85 -0.64 19.21
N TYR A 530 2.82 -1.48 19.32
CA TYR A 530 2.93 -2.87 19.78
C TYR A 530 2.11 -3.82 18.89
N LYS A 531 1.97 -3.45 17.61
CA LYS A 531 1.36 -4.22 16.52
C LYS A 531 1.71 -3.55 15.19
N ASN A 532 2.28 -4.33 14.27
CA ASN A 532 2.57 -3.91 12.91
C ASN A 532 1.35 -4.09 11.98
N GLY A 533 1.32 -3.34 10.88
CA GLY A 533 0.17 -3.19 9.99
C GLY A 533 -0.59 -1.87 10.19
N LEU A 534 -1.81 -1.80 9.65
CA LEU A 534 -2.66 -0.61 9.72
C LEU A 534 -3.11 -0.31 11.15
N THR A 535 -2.88 0.93 11.61
CA THR A 535 -3.41 1.44 12.89
C THR A 535 -4.03 2.83 12.72
N SER A 536 -4.98 3.16 13.60
CA SER A 536 -5.65 4.47 13.58
C SER A 536 -4.83 5.54 14.31
N VAL A 537 -4.64 6.68 13.64
CA VAL A 537 -4.22 7.93 14.28
C VAL A 537 -5.38 8.91 14.25
N TYR A 538 -5.67 9.50 15.41
CA TYR A 538 -6.67 10.55 15.58
C TYR A 538 -5.97 11.82 16.05
N ILE A 539 -6.26 12.97 15.43
CA ILE A 539 -5.72 14.26 15.83
C ILE A 539 -6.87 15.23 16.09
N SER A 540 -6.83 15.88 17.26
CA SER A 540 -7.74 16.96 17.62
C SER A 540 -7.00 18.15 18.22
N LEU A 541 -7.57 19.34 18.01
CA LEU A 541 -7.12 20.60 18.62
C LEU A 541 -7.88 20.94 19.92
N ASP A 542 -8.89 20.15 20.31
CA ASP A 542 -9.96 20.57 21.21
C ASP A 542 -10.70 19.40 21.91
N ASP A 543 -10.04 18.24 22.04
CA ASP A 543 -10.63 16.96 22.49
C ASP A 543 -11.77 16.37 21.63
N GLY A 544 -12.16 17.06 20.55
CA GLY A 544 -12.82 16.44 19.39
C GLY A 544 -14.02 17.19 18.79
N GLU A 545 -14.39 18.35 19.33
CA GLU A 545 -15.66 19.02 18.98
C GLU A 545 -15.65 19.77 17.64
N SER A 546 -14.48 20.22 17.15
CA SER A 546 -14.41 21.08 15.95
C SER A 546 -13.28 20.77 14.97
N PHE A 547 -12.24 19.99 15.33
CA PHE A 547 -11.37 19.35 14.35
C PHE A 547 -11.01 17.91 14.73
N PRO A 548 -11.80 16.91 14.30
CA PRO A 548 -11.46 15.50 14.42
C PRO A 548 -10.89 14.96 13.10
N TYR A 549 -9.56 14.93 12.94
CA TYR A 549 -8.96 14.08 11.90
C TYR A 549 -8.85 12.65 12.44
N SER A 550 -9.33 11.66 11.69
CA SER A 550 -8.99 10.25 11.89
C SER A 550 -8.48 9.67 10.59
N GLY A 551 -7.23 9.19 10.60
CA GLY A 551 -6.57 8.53 9.48
C GLY A 551 -6.05 7.16 9.90
N ILE A 552 -5.65 6.38 8.91
CA ILE A 552 -4.98 5.10 9.11
C ILE A 552 -3.54 5.27 8.64
N VAL A 553 -2.59 4.93 9.51
CA VAL A 553 -1.15 4.93 9.24
C VAL A 553 -0.63 3.50 9.35
N TYR A 554 0.41 3.17 8.60
CA TYR A 554 0.98 1.82 8.62
C TYR A 554 2.16 1.80 9.60
N VAL A 555 2.11 0.91 10.60
CA VAL A 555 3.25 0.61 11.46
C VAL A 555 4.04 -0.52 10.80
N ALA A 556 5.30 -0.25 10.44
CA ALA A 556 6.18 -1.22 9.79
C ALA A 556 7.18 -1.81 10.79
N SER A 557 7.69 -3.02 10.49
CA SER A 557 8.79 -3.61 11.25
C SER A 557 10.04 -2.73 11.12
N GLU A 558 10.99 -2.88 12.05
CA GLU A 558 12.29 -2.23 11.90
C GLU A 558 13.06 -2.79 10.68
N ASP A 559 12.86 -4.06 10.36
CA ASP A 559 13.44 -4.75 9.19
C ASP A 559 12.95 -4.20 7.85
N ASP A 560 11.75 -3.59 7.82
CA ASP A 560 11.11 -3.08 6.61
C ASP A 560 11.60 -1.68 6.20
N LEU A 561 12.39 -0.98 7.05
CA LEU A 561 12.68 0.45 6.91
C LEU A 561 14.18 0.81 7.11
N PRO A 562 14.80 1.61 6.21
CA PRO A 562 16.20 2.03 6.34
C PRO A 562 16.53 2.68 7.69
N PRO A 563 17.71 2.42 8.31
CA PRO A 563 18.03 2.89 9.66
C PRO A 563 18.21 4.41 9.76
N LEU A 564 17.68 5.01 10.83
CA LEU A 564 17.80 6.46 11.12
C LEU A 564 19.21 6.89 11.57
N VAL A 565 19.97 5.97 12.14
CA VAL A 565 21.32 6.20 12.68
C VAL A 565 22.27 5.20 12.07
N GLN A 566 23.29 5.70 11.38
CA GLN A 566 24.42 4.90 10.92
C GLN A 566 25.50 4.85 12.01
N ILE A 567 26.26 3.77 12.05
CA ILE A 567 27.25 3.53 13.11
C ILE A 567 28.51 2.93 12.50
N GLN A 568 29.68 3.53 12.76
CA GLN A 568 30.95 3.15 12.17
C GLN A 568 32.06 3.17 13.23
N GLN A 569 32.93 2.15 13.22
CA GLN A 569 34.13 2.11 14.08
C GLN A 569 35.36 2.49 13.26
N VAL A 570 36.11 3.50 13.72
CA VAL A 570 37.25 4.05 12.96
C VAL A 570 38.36 3.00 12.83
N ASN A 571 38.86 2.80 11.61
CA ASN A 571 39.86 1.78 11.25
C ASN A 571 39.45 0.33 11.59
N SER A 572 38.19 -0.05 11.36
CA SER A 572 37.78 -1.45 11.32
C SER A 572 38.51 -2.23 10.22
N ALA A 573 38.83 -3.49 10.48
CA ALA A 573 39.31 -4.46 9.49
C ALA A 573 38.22 -5.44 9.01
N TYR A 574 37.00 -5.29 9.54
CA TYR A 574 35.79 -6.04 9.15
C TYR A 574 34.79 -5.09 8.48
N GLY A 575 33.96 -5.64 7.59
CA GLY A 575 32.99 -4.87 6.79
C GLY A 575 31.91 -4.18 7.63
N ASP A 576 31.16 -3.31 6.95
CA ASP A 576 30.13 -2.47 7.57
C ASP A 576 29.09 -3.32 8.35
N GLY A 577 28.80 -2.89 9.59
CA GLY A 577 27.81 -3.53 10.48
C GLY A 577 28.38 -4.15 11.76
N ILE A 578 29.64 -4.61 11.79
CA ILE A 578 30.21 -5.26 12.99
C ILE A 578 31.10 -4.29 13.78
N ILE A 579 30.61 -3.82 14.93
CA ILE A 579 31.39 -3.02 15.88
C ILE A 579 31.98 -3.94 16.94
N ASN A 580 33.30 -3.89 17.10
CA ASN A 580 34.00 -4.71 18.10
C ASN A 580 34.44 -3.85 19.29
N LEU A 581 33.76 -4.03 20.42
CA LEU A 581 33.98 -3.30 21.67
C LEU A 581 35.35 -3.59 22.33
N THR A 582 36.12 -4.56 21.84
CA THR A 582 37.43 -4.95 22.42
C THR A 582 38.63 -4.16 21.89
N PHE A 583 38.43 -3.25 20.93
CA PHE A 583 39.46 -2.32 20.46
C PHE A 583 39.29 -0.92 21.09
N ASP A 584 40.39 -0.21 21.35
CA ASP A 584 40.36 1.17 21.89
C ASP A 584 39.86 2.24 20.89
N ASN A 585 39.56 1.86 19.63
CA ASN A 585 39.16 2.80 18.58
C ASN A 585 37.73 3.34 18.80
N PRO A 586 37.50 4.67 18.67
CA PRO A 586 36.20 5.28 18.91
C PRO A 586 35.14 4.81 17.92
N ILE A 587 33.91 4.72 18.43
CA ILE A 587 32.69 4.44 17.67
C ILE A 587 32.04 5.78 17.34
N MET A 588 31.67 5.97 16.08
CA MET A 588 30.95 7.14 15.59
C MET A 588 29.52 6.72 15.23
N PHE A 589 28.55 7.32 15.91
CA PHE A 589 27.15 7.34 15.49
C PHE A 589 26.96 8.58 14.61
N SER A 590 26.22 8.46 13.51
CA SER A 590 25.97 9.56 12.57
C SER A 590 24.55 9.51 12.00
N TRP A 591 23.94 10.68 11.83
CA TRP A 591 22.59 10.88 11.32
C TRP A 591 22.50 12.22 10.57
N ASP A 592 21.52 12.41 9.69
CA ASP A 592 21.26 13.76 9.14
C ASP A 592 20.46 14.58 10.16
N PRO A 593 20.95 15.74 10.64
CA PRO A 593 20.21 16.60 11.56
C PRO A 593 18.83 17.02 11.04
N ARG A 594 18.71 17.16 9.71
CA ARG A 594 17.52 17.69 9.03
C ARG A 594 16.38 16.68 9.01
N SER A 595 16.69 15.38 9.04
CA SER A 595 15.69 14.30 9.14
C SER A 595 14.93 14.29 10.47
N LEU A 596 15.39 15.08 11.46
CA LEU A 596 14.71 15.27 12.75
C LEU A 596 13.97 16.62 12.87
N GLY A 597 14.06 17.47 11.84
CA GLY A 597 13.53 18.83 11.83
C GLY A 597 14.53 19.88 12.34
N GLU A 598 14.55 21.05 11.67
CA GLU A 598 15.55 22.12 11.91
C GLU A 598 15.48 22.76 13.31
N GLU A 599 14.37 22.59 14.03
CA GLU A 599 14.16 23.14 15.37
C GLU A 599 14.69 22.23 16.51
N VAL A 600 15.00 20.96 16.22
CA VAL A 600 15.50 20.01 17.22
C VAL A 600 16.97 20.32 17.52
N SER A 601 17.21 21.17 18.52
CA SER A 601 18.57 21.56 18.93
C SER A 601 19.36 20.45 19.66
N HIS A 602 18.66 19.53 20.33
CA HIS A 602 19.27 18.46 21.12
C HIS A 602 18.49 17.14 20.98
N VAL A 603 19.23 16.03 20.89
CA VAL A 603 18.73 14.66 20.79
C VAL A 603 19.21 13.81 21.96
N THR A 604 18.52 12.71 22.23
CA THR A 604 19.06 11.59 23.02
C THR A 604 19.27 10.41 22.10
N VAL A 605 20.51 9.91 22.06
CA VAL A 605 20.89 8.73 21.28
C VAL A 605 20.57 7.50 22.12
N MET A 606 19.73 6.61 21.59
CA MET A 606 19.35 5.37 22.27
C MET A 606 19.68 4.17 21.38
N MET A 607 20.42 3.21 21.96
CA MET A 607 20.65 1.90 21.37
C MET A 607 19.62 0.93 21.94
N GLN A 608 19.16 0.04 21.09
CA GLN A 608 18.23 -1.02 21.49
C GLN A 608 18.77 -2.33 20.91
N ASN A 609 18.80 -3.37 21.74
CA ASN A 609 18.98 -4.71 21.22
C ASN A 609 17.60 -5.18 20.82
N THR A 610 17.29 -5.11 19.53
CA THR A 610 16.28 -5.99 18.93
C THR A 610 16.68 -7.42 19.29
N ASP A 611 15.80 -8.17 19.92
CA ASP A 611 16.00 -9.60 20.16
C ASP A 611 14.88 -10.27 19.38
N TYR A 612 15.21 -10.86 18.23
CA TYR A 612 14.19 -11.58 17.47
C TYR A 612 13.69 -12.70 18.35
N ASP A 613 12.37 -12.73 18.57
CA ASP A 613 11.82 -13.92 19.16
C ASP A 613 11.94 -15.07 18.17
N ASN A 614 11.60 -16.21 18.74
CA ASN A 614 11.62 -17.50 18.11
C ASN A 614 10.92 -17.57 16.73
N ASP A 615 10.03 -16.64 16.36
CA ASP A 615 9.24 -16.65 15.09
C ASP A 615 10.01 -15.97 13.94
N GLY A 616 11.17 -15.37 14.24
CA GLY A 616 11.83 -14.41 13.37
C GLY A 616 11.22 -13.00 13.43
N ASN A 617 10.29 -12.75 14.36
CA ASN A 617 9.72 -11.43 14.60
C ASN A 617 10.60 -10.64 15.59
N PRO A 618 10.90 -9.35 15.37
CA PRO A 618 11.63 -8.54 16.35
C PRO A 618 10.81 -8.36 17.64
N VAL A 619 11.42 -8.64 18.79
CA VAL A 619 10.85 -8.36 20.12
C VAL A 619 11.76 -7.39 20.88
N LEU A 620 11.13 -6.39 21.49
CA LEU A 620 11.84 -5.19 21.95
C LEU A 620 12.20 -5.24 23.44
N MET A 621 13.50 -5.16 23.71
CA MET A 621 14.03 -4.85 25.04
C MET A 621 13.89 -3.36 25.37
N GLU A 622 14.01 -2.98 26.65
CA GLU A 622 14.00 -1.58 27.09
C GLU A 622 15.24 -0.83 26.55
N GLY A 623 15.03 0.21 25.73
CA GLY A 623 16.11 0.93 25.04
C GLY A 623 17.06 1.67 26.00
N VAL A 624 18.37 1.58 25.74
CA VAL A 624 19.42 2.19 26.56
C VAL A 624 19.86 3.52 25.97
N ALA A 625 19.63 4.60 26.72
CA ALA A 625 20.12 5.94 26.37
C ALA A 625 21.65 6.02 26.49
N VAL A 626 22.34 5.81 25.37
CA VAL A 626 23.81 5.80 25.25
C VAL A 626 24.41 7.15 25.66
N ARG A 627 23.77 8.25 25.20
CA ARG A 627 24.06 9.60 25.66
C ARG A 627 22.85 10.51 25.41
N SER A 628 22.41 11.21 26.45
CA SER A 628 21.28 12.15 26.41
C SER A 628 21.74 13.60 26.31
N ASN A 629 20.85 14.48 25.82
CA ASN A 629 21.11 15.91 25.60
C ASN A 629 22.39 16.16 24.75
N VAL A 630 22.54 15.40 23.68
CA VAL A 630 23.57 15.59 22.66
C VAL A 630 23.10 16.68 21.69
N LEU A 631 23.96 17.61 21.29
CA LEU A 631 23.61 18.62 20.29
C LEU A 631 23.28 17.95 18.95
N ASN A 632 22.23 18.42 18.26
CA ASN A 632 21.85 17.87 16.96
C ASN A 632 22.77 18.37 15.83
N ASN A 633 24.01 17.91 15.84
CA ASN A 633 25.04 18.21 14.84
C ASN A 633 25.29 17.05 13.86
N GLY A 634 24.52 15.96 13.97
CA GLY A 634 24.58 14.82 13.06
C GLY A 634 25.65 13.77 13.39
N SER A 635 26.39 13.93 14.51
CA SER A 635 27.38 12.93 14.91
C SER A 635 27.67 12.89 16.41
N LEU A 636 27.92 11.68 16.91
CA LEU A 636 28.34 11.43 18.28
C LEU A 636 29.47 10.39 18.28
N MET A 637 30.64 10.77 18.79
CA MET A 637 31.70 9.80 19.10
C MET A 637 31.66 9.37 20.57
N ILE A 638 31.84 8.07 20.79
CA ILE A 638 31.95 7.43 22.10
C ILE A 638 33.09 6.40 22.06
N TYR A 639 33.90 6.33 23.11
CA TYR A 639 34.92 5.28 23.23
C TYR A 639 34.28 3.96 23.71
N PRO A 640 34.70 2.78 23.20
CA PRO A 640 34.16 1.50 23.63
C PRO A 640 34.17 1.27 25.14
N SER A 641 35.17 1.78 25.85
CA SER A 641 35.24 1.74 27.33
C SER A 641 34.12 2.49 28.06
N GLU A 642 33.44 3.45 27.41
CA GLU A 642 32.24 4.09 27.97
C GLU A 642 31.01 3.19 27.75
N LEU A 643 30.85 2.60 26.55
CA LEU A 643 29.78 1.64 26.24
C LEU A 643 29.88 0.38 27.11
N ASP A 644 31.07 -0.17 27.30
CA ASP A 644 31.33 -1.35 28.12
C ASP A 644 30.84 -1.15 29.57
N SER A 645 30.95 0.07 30.11
CA SER A 645 30.42 0.42 31.43
C SER A 645 28.88 0.52 31.53
N LEU A 646 28.19 0.64 30.39
CA LEU A 646 26.74 0.74 30.25
C LEU A 646 26.09 -0.58 29.81
N ILE A 647 26.83 -1.44 29.10
CA ILE A 647 26.29 -2.57 28.32
C ILE A 647 26.97 -3.90 28.67
N GLY A 648 28.29 -3.92 28.92
CA GLY A 648 29.07 -5.11 29.29
C GLY A 648 29.43 -6.06 28.14
N ASP A 649 29.95 -7.25 28.50
CA ASP A 649 30.61 -8.26 27.66
C ASP A 649 29.83 -8.82 26.42
N GLY A 650 28.65 -8.31 26.07
CA GLY A 650 27.94 -8.76 24.86
C GLY A 650 26.60 -8.07 24.59
N LEU A 651 26.50 -7.41 23.44
CA LEU A 651 25.26 -6.94 22.81
C LEU A 651 25.39 -7.10 21.29
N SER A 652 24.29 -7.42 20.61
CA SER A 652 24.22 -7.26 19.15
C SER A 652 23.79 -5.82 18.85
N LEU A 653 24.35 -5.17 17.83
CA LEU A 653 23.80 -3.91 17.34
C LEU A 653 22.80 -4.21 16.23
N GLN A 654 21.52 -4.14 16.55
CA GLN A 654 20.43 -4.34 15.59
C GLN A 654 19.50 -3.12 15.47
N ALA A 655 19.36 -2.30 16.53
CA ALA A 655 18.57 -1.07 16.50
C ALA A 655 19.31 0.14 17.13
N THR A 656 19.17 1.32 16.54
CA THR A 656 19.61 2.60 17.13
C THR A 656 18.78 3.76 16.59
N TYR A 657 18.23 4.57 17.49
CA TYR A 657 17.27 5.63 17.17
C TYR A 657 17.48 6.88 18.03
N LEU A 658 16.80 7.96 17.64
CA LEU A 658 16.98 9.30 18.20
C LEU A 658 15.64 9.83 18.71
N THR A 659 15.67 10.44 19.89
CA THR A 659 14.49 11.11 20.48
C THR A 659 14.75 12.60 20.68
N PRO A 660 13.88 13.51 20.20
CA PRO A 660 14.02 14.94 20.42
C PRO A 660 13.90 15.33 21.91
N SER A 661 14.84 16.14 22.41
CA SER A 661 14.77 16.66 23.78
C SER A 661 13.92 17.93 23.85
N ALA A 662 12.59 17.78 23.76
CA ALA A 662 11.65 18.89 23.85
C ALA A 662 11.75 19.64 25.20
N VAL A 663 12.13 20.92 25.18
CA VAL A 663 12.39 21.74 26.39
C VAL A 663 11.09 22.28 27.00
N CYS A 664 10.21 21.38 27.45
CA CYS A 664 9.03 21.76 28.23
C CYS A 664 9.47 22.21 29.63
N LYS A 665 9.43 23.52 29.88
CA LYS A 665 9.97 24.15 31.10
C LYS A 665 9.10 23.86 32.34
N ARG A 666 9.36 22.76 33.08
CA ARG A 666 9.52 22.75 34.57
C ARG A 666 9.71 21.35 35.22
N ALA A 667 10.74 21.26 36.06
CA ALA A 667 10.85 20.49 37.31
C ALA A 667 10.97 18.94 37.31
N LEU A 668 12.14 18.47 37.78
CA LEU A 668 12.35 17.22 38.54
C LEU A 668 11.56 17.23 39.88
N PRO A 669 11.38 16.10 40.63
CA PRO A 669 11.87 14.73 40.38
C PRO A 669 10.86 13.57 40.64
N LEU A 670 11.04 12.40 39.98
CA LEU A 670 10.24 11.18 40.24
C LEU A 670 10.99 9.84 40.37
N VAL A 671 12.32 9.83 40.26
CA VAL A 671 13.16 8.60 40.17
C VAL A 671 12.98 7.63 41.35
N ILE A 672 12.64 8.13 42.56
CA ILE A 672 12.50 7.30 43.77
C ILE A 672 11.28 6.35 43.71
N VAL A 673 10.28 6.64 42.88
CA VAL A 673 9.02 5.84 42.81
C VAL A 673 9.19 4.54 42.03
N TRP A 674 10.09 4.51 41.04
CA TRP A 674 10.21 3.41 40.09
C TRP A 674 10.83 2.14 40.69
N ALA A 675 11.91 2.27 41.46
CA ALA A 675 12.61 1.14 42.09
C ALA A 675 11.72 0.29 43.03
N ILE A 676 10.63 0.86 43.56
CA ILE A 676 9.69 0.18 44.46
C ILE A 676 8.66 -0.68 43.69
N ARG A 677 8.48 -0.45 42.38
CA ARG A 677 7.44 -1.12 41.57
C ARG A 677 7.89 -2.46 40.99
N ILE A 678 9.09 -2.55 40.42
CA ILE A 678 9.62 -3.77 39.77
C ILE A 678 9.63 -4.97 40.73
N TYR A 679 10.01 -4.77 42.00
CA TYR A 679 9.99 -5.82 43.04
C TYR A 679 8.58 -6.36 43.38
N LYS A 680 7.51 -5.58 43.18
CA LYS A 680 6.13 -6.03 43.38
C LYS A 680 5.63 -6.88 42.22
N VAL A 681 5.93 -6.43 41.00
CA VAL A 681 5.62 -7.11 39.75
C VAL A 681 6.20 -8.53 39.77
N LEU A 682 7.49 -8.63 40.15
CA LEU A 682 8.23 -9.89 40.36
C LEU A 682 7.74 -10.78 41.53
N LYS A 683 6.52 -10.54 42.04
CA LYS A 683 5.86 -11.33 43.08
C LYS A 683 4.44 -11.80 42.69
N ILE A 684 3.99 -11.60 41.44
CA ILE A 684 2.58 -11.69 41.06
C ILE A 684 2.22 -12.87 40.12
N VAL A 685 2.88 -13.11 38.98
CA VAL A 685 2.65 -14.34 38.17
C VAL A 685 3.04 -15.62 38.91
N LYS A 686 4.13 -15.61 39.69
CA LYS A 686 4.45 -16.67 40.68
C LYS A 686 3.36 -16.84 41.77
N LYS A 687 2.47 -15.86 41.92
CA LYS A 687 1.25 -15.96 42.73
C LYS A 687 0.08 -16.51 41.90
N ILE A 688 -0.01 -16.18 40.61
CA ILE A 688 -1.11 -16.54 39.70
C ILE A 688 -1.06 -18.00 39.24
N CYS A 689 0.10 -18.56 38.87
CA CYS A 689 0.26 -20.03 38.77
C CYS A 689 0.07 -20.75 40.14
N ASN A 690 -0.22 -20.01 41.22
CA ASN A 690 -0.56 -20.49 42.56
C ASN A 690 -1.95 -19.99 43.06
N ILE A 691 -2.83 -19.46 42.19
CA ILE A 691 -4.24 -19.16 42.55
C ILE A 691 -5.11 -20.36 42.15
N PRO A 692 -5.70 -21.13 43.09
CA PRO A 692 -6.55 -22.29 42.80
C PRO A 692 -7.92 -21.97 42.17
N LYS A 693 -8.04 -20.79 41.55
CA LYS A 693 -9.27 -20.22 40.99
C LYS A 693 -9.10 -19.64 39.58
N TYR A 694 -7.89 -19.73 39.02
CA TYR A 694 -7.59 -19.51 37.62
C TYR A 694 -7.11 -20.80 36.96
N HIS A 695 -7.80 -21.92 37.25
CA HIS A 695 -7.78 -23.03 36.31
C HIS A 695 -8.22 -22.52 34.94
N PHE A 696 -7.47 -22.93 33.92
CA PHE A 696 -7.71 -22.60 32.53
C PHE A 696 -9.14 -23.00 32.13
N LYS A 697 -9.69 -22.44 31.04
CA LYS A 697 -10.94 -23.00 30.50
C LYS A 697 -10.61 -24.43 30.02
N THR A 698 -11.04 -25.42 30.79
CA THR A 698 -10.79 -26.86 30.64
C THR A 698 -11.55 -27.49 29.47
N THR A 699 -11.83 -26.70 28.43
CA THR A 699 -12.60 -27.05 27.25
C THR A 699 -11.66 -27.04 26.06
N VAL A 700 -11.34 -28.22 25.55
CA VAL A 700 -10.66 -28.40 24.26
C VAL A 700 -11.52 -27.73 23.16
N PRO A 701 -10.93 -26.98 22.21
CA PRO A 701 -11.67 -26.48 21.05
C PRO A 701 -12.13 -27.63 20.16
N THR A 702 -13.41 -27.65 19.79
CA THR A 702 -14.02 -28.70 18.95
C THR A 702 -14.32 -28.18 17.56
N GLY A 703 -14.17 -29.03 16.53
CA GLY A 703 -14.45 -28.67 15.14
C GLY A 703 -13.33 -27.86 14.45
N LEU A 704 -12.10 -27.97 14.97
CA LEU A 704 -10.90 -27.55 14.24
C LEU A 704 -10.69 -28.47 13.01
N PRO A 705 -10.02 -28.00 11.95
CA PRO A 705 -9.61 -28.88 10.85
C PRO A 705 -8.56 -29.88 11.35
N ALA A 706 -8.74 -31.16 11.00
CA ALA A 706 -7.76 -32.21 11.30
C ALA A 706 -6.42 -31.91 10.61
N SER A 707 -5.32 -32.39 11.17
CA SER A 707 -3.97 -32.04 10.68
C SER A 707 -3.53 -32.97 9.55
N PRO A 708 -2.90 -32.46 8.47
CA PRO A 708 -2.31 -33.31 7.43
C PRO A 708 -1.28 -34.29 8.02
N CYS A 709 -1.23 -35.54 7.54
CA CYS A 709 -0.35 -36.58 8.11
C CYS A 709 1.15 -36.35 7.87
N ASN A 710 1.50 -35.62 6.80
CA ASN A 710 2.88 -35.25 6.50
C ASN A 710 2.99 -33.87 5.85
N THR A 711 4.22 -33.34 5.81
CA THR A 711 4.55 -32.05 5.19
C THR A 711 4.13 -31.99 3.71
N GLY A 712 4.20 -33.10 2.98
CA GLY A 712 3.78 -33.19 1.58
C GLY A 712 2.28 -32.99 1.34
N GLN A 713 1.43 -33.31 2.32
CA GLN A 713 0.02 -32.92 2.30
C GLN A 713 -0.13 -31.47 2.76
N ALA A 714 0.55 -31.06 3.83
CA ALA A 714 0.46 -29.71 4.40
C ALA A 714 0.94 -28.59 3.45
N ASP A 715 1.90 -28.86 2.56
CA ASP A 715 2.35 -27.93 1.50
C ASP A 715 1.35 -27.79 0.34
N ARG A 716 0.35 -28.69 0.23
CA ARG A 716 -0.60 -28.76 -0.89
C ARG A 716 -2.04 -28.43 -0.50
N ASP A 717 -2.39 -28.60 0.78
CA ASP A 717 -3.68 -28.23 1.35
C ASP A 717 -3.70 -26.73 1.65
N GLN A 718 -4.43 -25.98 0.83
CA GLN A 718 -4.49 -24.51 0.92
C GLN A 718 -5.25 -24.02 2.17
N ASN A 719 -5.82 -24.91 2.99
CA ASN A 719 -6.37 -24.59 4.31
C ASN A 719 -5.28 -24.52 5.40
N PHE A 720 -4.03 -24.89 5.09
CA PHE A 720 -2.88 -24.82 6.00
C PHE A 720 -1.77 -23.92 5.44
N GLN A 721 -0.96 -23.34 6.34
CA GLN A 721 0.22 -22.56 5.99
C GLN A 721 1.34 -22.80 7.00
N GLU A 722 2.59 -22.77 6.54
CA GLU A 722 3.78 -22.87 7.40
C GLU A 722 3.80 -21.76 8.49
N ALA A 723 4.31 -22.10 9.67
CA ALA A 723 4.32 -21.26 10.87
C ALA A 723 5.74 -21.12 11.44
N ASN A 724 6.19 -19.87 11.63
CA ASN A 724 7.62 -19.56 11.72
C ASN A 724 8.22 -19.57 13.15
N PHE A 725 7.40 -19.61 14.22
CA PHE A 725 7.53 -20.58 15.32
C PHE A 725 8.95 -21.15 15.56
N ALA A 726 9.67 -20.86 16.66
CA ALA A 726 10.76 -21.76 17.05
C ALA A 726 10.10 -23.01 17.62
N ASN A 727 9.74 -23.87 16.68
CA ASN A 727 9.03 -25.10 16.89
C ASN A 727 9.81 -25.94 17.91
N SER A 728 11.15 -25.95 17.84
CA SER A 728 12.05 -26.53 18.85
C SER A 728 11.93 -26.04 20.31
N PHE A 729 11.35 -24.85 20.58
CA PHE A 729 11.15 -24.36 21.96
C PHE A 729 9.80 -24.77 22.55
N PHE A 730 8.72 -24.65 21.78
CA PHE A 730 7.34 -24.95 22.19
C PHE A 730 6.94 -26.40 21.92
N HIS A 731 7.48 -26.99 20.85
CA HIS A 731 7.21 -28.32 20.30
C HIS A 731 8.56 -29.07 20.04
N PRO A 732 9.33 -29.44 21.09
CA PRO A 732 10.67 -30.00 20.90
C PRO A 732 10.67 -31.30 20.08
N GLY A 733 11.38 -31.28 18.95
CA GLY A 733 11.42 -32.38 17.98
C GLY A 733 10.88 -31.99 16.59
N ALA A 734 10.07 -30.93 16.51
CA ALA A 734 9.53 -30.44 15.25
C ALA A 734 10.59 -29.72 14.38
N GLU A 735 10.67 -30.09 13.11
CA GLU A 735 11.38 -29.36 12.06
C GLU A 735 10.50 -28.24 11.50
N LYS A 736 9.28 -28.60 11.07
CA LYS A 736 8.27 -27.68 10.56
C LYS A 736 7.01 -27.73 11.41
N CYS A 737 6.28 -26.61 11.47
CA CYS A 737 4.88 -26.59 11.89
C CYS A 737 4.05 -25.79 10.88
N TYR A 738 2.78 -26.17 10.75
CA TYR A 738 1.79 -25.52 9.91
C TYR A 738 0.59 -25.14 10.80
N ARG A 739 -0.16 -24.10 10.42
CA ARG A 739 -1.35 -23.63 11.12
C ARG A 739 -2.52 -23.46 10.16
N SER A 740 -3.74 -23.61 10.65
CA SER A 740 -4.94 -23.40 9.84
C SER A 740 -5.03 -21.94 9.35
N VAL A 741 -5.24 -21.78 8.04
CA VAL A 741 -5.34 -20.48 7.35
C VAL A 741 -6.59 -19.71 7.79
N ASN A 742 -7.64 -20.40 8.24
CA ASN A 742 -8.77 -19.79 8.89
C ASN A 742 -8.90 -20.23 10.35
N SER A 743 -9.36 -19.32 11.19
CA SER A 743 -9.81 -19.58 12.56
C SER A 743 -11.32 -19.80 12.57
N LEU A 744 -11.80 -20.59 13.53
CA LEU A 744 -13.24 -20.72 13.78
C LEU A 744 -13.85 -19.40 14.24
N PRO A 745 -15.18 -19.19 14.14
CA PRO A 745 -15.88 -18.02 14.67
C PRO A 745 -15.72 -17.80 16.20
N THR A 746 -15.20 -18.80 16.91
CA THR A 746 -14.83 -18.72 18.34
C THR A 746 -13.45 -18.08 18.58
N GLY A 747 -12.67 -17.90 17.52
CA GLY A 747 -11.27 -17.46 17.49
C GLY A 747 -10.24 -18.60 17.46
N ALA A 748 -10.65 -19.86 17.68
CA ALA A 748 -9.74 -21.02 17.75
C ALA A 748 -9.11 -21.39 16.40
N GLY A 749 -7.96 -22.08 16.41
CA GLY A 749 -7.28 -22.58 15.21
C GLY A 749 -6.47 -23.84 15.49
N GLN A 750 -6.03 -24.54 14.44
CA GLN A 750 -5.19 -25.73 14.57
C GLN A 750 -3.72 -25.39 14.33
N GLN A 751 -2.82 -25.98 15.11
CA GLN A 751 -1.40 -26.10 14.79
C GLN A 751 -1.01 -27.57 14.65
N SER A 752 -0.32 -27.88 13.55
CA SER A 752 0.18 -29.20 13.16
C SER A 752 1.71 -29.13 13.13
N CYS A 753 2.43 -30.11 13.66
CA CYS A 753 3.89 -30.08 13.73
C CYS A 753 4.48 -31.40 13.24
N TYR A 754 5.66 -31.34 12.60
CA TYR A 754 6.23 -32.43 11.82
C TYR A 754 7.70 -32.66 12.18
N GLY A 755 8.11 -33.92 12.26
CA GLY A 755 9.49 -34.34 12.52
C GLY A 755 10.39 -34.18 11.28
N THR A 756 11.70 -34.43 11.47
CA THR A 756 12.70 -34.41 10.39
C THR A 756 12.56 -35.56 9.38
N ASP A 757 11.58 -36.44 9.57
CA ASP A 757 11.14 -37.47 8.63
C ASP A 757 9.91 -37.03 7.81
N GLY A 758 9.38 -35.83 8.09
CA GLY A 758 8.20 -35.25 7.44
C GLY A 758 6.86 -35.70 8.04
N ASN A 759 6.84 -36.63 9.01
CA ASN A 759 5.62 -37.17 9.61
C ASN A 759 5.10 -36.29 10.76
N ILE A 760 3.79 -36.30 11.00
CA ILE A 760 3.16 -35.55 12.10
C ILE A 760 3.65 -36.03 13.48
N LEU A 761 3.94 -35.07 14.36
CA LEU A 761 4.29 -35.28 15.76
C LEU A 761 3.06 -35.17 16.64
N VAL A 762 2.91 -36.15 17.52
CA VAL A 762 1.76 -36.31 18.42
C VAL A 762 2.24 -36.44 19.86
N GLY A 763 1.49 -35.86 20.79
CA GLY A 763 1.75 -35.95 22.23
C GLY A 763 2.71 -34.89 22.78
N SER A 764 2.82 -34.88 24.09
CA SER A 764 3.73 -34.03 24.84
C SER A 764 5.20 -34.46 24.67
N PRO A 765 6.17 -33.54 24.64
CA PRO A 765 6.04 -32.09 24.55
C PRO A 765 6.08 -31.57 23.09
N GLY A 766 6.18 -32.47 22.10
CA GLY A 766 6.64 -32.17 20.73
C GLY A 766 5.55 -32.06 19.67
N GLY A 767 4.32 -32.49 19.96
CA GLY A 767 3.20 -32.41 19.03
C GLY A 767 2.60 -31.01 18.90
N GLY A 768 1.81 -30.81 17.85
CA GLY A 768 1.04 -29.58 17.60
C GLY A 768 -0.04 -29.31 18.66
N THR A 769 -0.81 -28.24 18.49
CA THR A 769 -1.82 -27.81 19.49
C THR A 769 -3.14 -27.36 18.87
N ALA A 770 -4.24 -27.81 19.47
CA ALA A 770 -5.58 -27.28 19.29
C ALA A 770 -5.72 -25.88 19.95
N ASP A 771 -5.14 -24.85 19.35
CA ASP A 771 -5.07 -23.49 19.89
C ASP A 771 -6.46 -22.88 20.12
N ARG A 772 -6.73 -22.41 21.34
CA ARG A 772 -8.04 -21.86 21.69
C ARG A 772 -8.26 -20.45 21.16
N TYR A 773 -7.18 -19.72 20.86
CA TYR A 773 -7.19 -18.58 19.96
C TYR A 773 -6.04 -18.69 18.98
N SER A 774 -6.34 -18.60 17.68
CA SER A 774 -5.32 -18.46 16.65
C SER A 774 -4.58 -17.13 16.82
N PRO A 775 -3.25 -17.06 16.67
CA PRO A 775 -2.52 -15.80 16.72
C PRO A 775 -2.98 -14.81 15.64
N GLY A 776 -3.55 -15.31 14.52
CA GLY A 776 -4.15 -14.50 13.45
C GLY A 776 -5.56 -13.96 13.73
N ASP A 777 -6.30 -14.50 14.70
CA ASP A 777 -7.54 -13.89 15.24
C ASP A 777 -7.18 -12.86 16.31
N ASN A 778 -6.45 -13.30 17.34
CA ASN A 778 -6.19 -12.48 18.50
C ASN A 778 -4.97 -12.94 19.30
N PHE A 779 -3.80 -12.43 18.90
CA PHE A 779 -2.52 -12.59 19.59
C PHE A 779 -2.62 -12.48 21.12
N TRP A 780 -3.26 -11.43 21.67
CA TRP A 780 -3.34 -11.25 23.12
C TRP A 780 -4.17 -12.31 23.85
N LYS A 781 -5.24 -12.81 23.23
CA LYS A 781 -5.98 -13.97 23.78
C LYS A 781 -5.14 -15.25 23.69
N HIS A 782 -4.43 -15.48 22.58
CA HIS A 782 -3.53 -16.64 22.40
C HIS A 782 -2.45 -16.66 23.49
N GLN A 783 -1.75 -15.55 23.69
CA GLN A 783 -0.73 -15.41 24.74
C GLN A 783 -1.29 -15.71 26.15
N TRP A 784 -2.54 -15.31 26.42
CA TRP A 784 -3.15 -15.44 27.76
C TRP A 784 -3.81 -16.80 28.04
N PHE A 785 -4.35 -17.45 27.01
CA PHE A 785 -5.13 -18.69 27.14
C PHE A 785 -4.45 -19.95 26.62
N ASP A 786 -3.36 -19.81 25.87
CA ASP A 786 -2.64 -20.92 25.22
C ASP A 786 -1.16 -20.93 25.66
N VAL A 787 -0.42 -19.84 25.42
CA VAL A 787 1.02 -19.76 25.75
C VAL A 787 1.30 -19.69 27.26
N LEU A 788 0.64 -18.80 28.01
CA LEU A 788 0.77 -18.70 29.47
C LEU A 788 0.48 -20.03 30.21
N PRO A 789 -0.58 -20.81 29.88
CA PRO A 789 -0.77 -22.15 30.43
C PRO A 789 0.42 -23.09 30.21
N TRP A 790 0.94 -23.21 28.97
CA TRP A 790 2.09 -24.04 28.65
C TRP A 790 3.32 -23.68 29.51
N LEU A 791 3.52 -22.38 29.79
CA LEU A 791 4.60 -21.92 30.66
C LEU A 791 4.36 -22.16 32.16
N CYS A 792 3.15 -22.03 32.70
CA CYS A 792 2.88 -22.46 34.09
C CYS A 792 3.03 -23.99 34.25
N LEU A 793 2.54 -24.78 33.29
CA LEU A 793 2.43 -26.24 33.37
C LEU A 793 3.69 -26.96 32.86
N CYS A 794 3.93 -26.98 31.54
CA CYS A 794 5.08 -27.64 30.92
C CYS A 794 6.42 -27.08 31.42
N LYS A 795 6.59 -25.75 31.43
CA LYS A 795 7.94 -25.16 31.61
C LYS A 795 8.33 -24.85 33.06
N LEU A 796 7.40 -24.39 33.89
CA LEU A 796 7.68 -24.00 35.28
C LEU A 796 7.35 -25.09 36.32
N SER A 797 6.46 -26.04 35.98
CA SER A 797 6.03 -27.12 36.88
C SER A 797 6.39 -28.52 36.36
N SER A 798 6.88 -28.64 35.12
CA SER A 798 7.19 -29.90 34.44
C SER A 798 6.01 -30.88 34.29
N ASN A 799 4.77 -30.39 34.41
CA ASN A 799 3.56 -31.18 34.21
C ASN A 799 2.94 -30.88 32.85
N CYS A 800 3.60 -31.33 31.77
CA CYS A 800 3.19 -30.93 30.41
C CYS A 800 1.93 -31.67 29.92
N GLU A 801 1.67 -32.87 30.44
CA GLU A 801 0.47 -33.65 30.12
C GLU A 801 -0.82 -32.91 30.50
N GLU A 802 -0.83 -32.18 31.62
CA GLU A 802 -1.98 -31.34 32.04
C GLU A 802 -2.23 -30.18 31.06
N TYR A 803 -1.23 -29.73 30.30
CA TYR A 803 -1.43 -28.77 29.23
C TYR A 803 -2.03 -29.44 28.00
N TYR A 804 -1.42 -30.54 27.53
CA TYR A 804 -1.88 -31.27 26.34
C TYR A 804 -3.27 -31.90 26.55
N MET A 805 -3.69 -32.22 27.77
CA MET A 805 -5.07 -32.60 28.10
C MET A 805 -6.11 -31.55 27.67
N TYR A 806 -5.73 -30.26 27.66
CA TYR A 806 -6.61 -29.16 27.24
C TYR A 806 -6.22 -28.55 25.88
N ARG A 807 -5.03 -28.86 25.37
CA ARG A 807 -4.50 -28.46 24.06
C ARG A 807 -3.88 -29.68 23.37
N PRO A 808 -4.68 -30.69 23.02
CA PRO A 808 -4.17 -31.89 22.40
C PRO A 808 -3.52 -31.57 21.06
N SER A 809 -2.53 -32.37 20.71
CA SER A 809 -2.08 -32.54 19.33
C SER A 809 -3.10 -33.40 18.58
N ASP A 810 -3.33 -33.06 17.33
CA ASP A 810 -4.02 -33.92 16.37
C ASP A 810 -3.04 -35.00 15.85
N ASP A 811 -3.55 -36.18 15.48
CA ASP A 811 -2.77 -37.36 15.05
C ASP A 811 -3.04 -37.79 13.59
N CYS A 812 -3.70 -36.91 12.84
CA CYS A 812 -4.17 -37.07 11.47
C CYS A 812 -5.16 -38.21 11.18
N SER A 813 -5.69 -38.95 12.16
CA SER A 813 -6.66 -40.04 11.87
C SER A 813 -7.91 -39.54 11.14
N ASP A 814 -8.40 -38.38 11.56
CA ASP A 814 -9.59 -37.72 11.02
C ASP A 814 -9.28 -36.87 9.78
N TYR A 815 -8.02 -36.80 9.31
CA TYR A 815 -7.67 -36.05 8.12
C TYR A 815 -8.15 -36.75 6.85
N ASP A 816 -8.97 -36.06 6.06
CA ASP A 816 -9.33 -36.41 4.69
C ASP A 816 -9.01 -35.20 3.81
N PRO A 817 -8.01 -35.28 2.91
CA PRO A 817 -7.52 -34.12 2.18
C PRO A 817 -8.59 -33.54 1.24
N PRO A 818 -8.64 -32.21 1.07
CA PRO A 818 -9.64 -31.58 0.22
C PRO A 818 -9.47 -32.02 -1.24
N ARG A 819 -10.59 -32.14 -1.95
CA ARG A 819 -10.64 -32.69 -3.31
C ARG A 819 -10.37 -31.56 -4.32
N PRO A 820 -9.31 -31.67 -5.15
CA PRO A 820 -8.93 -30.61 -6.07
C PRO A 820 -9.63 -30.74 -7.42
N ALA A 821 -10.26 -29.64 -7.84
CA ALA A 821 -10.80 -29.40 -9.17
C ALA A 821 -10.11 -28.18 -9.80
N GLY A 822 -10.32 -27.94 -11.10
CA GLY A 822 -9.77 -26.75 -11.75
C GLY A 822 -10.27 -26.54 -13.17
N GLY A 823 -10.01 -25.34 -13.68
CA GLY A 823 -10.31 -24.91 -15.05
C GLY A 823 -9.12 -24.18 -15.66
N THR A 824 -8.84 -24.48 -16.92
CA THR A 824 -7.63 -24.02 -17.65
C THR A 824 -7.91 -23.84 -19.14
N GLY A 825 -7.20 -22.93 -19.81
CA GLY A 825 -7.24 -22.82 -21.28
C GLY A 825 -8.60 -22.40 -21.83
N ASP A 826 -8.95 -22.86 -23.03
CA ASP A 826 -10.30 -22.68 -23.61
C ASP A 826 -11.29 -23.69 -23.00
N PRO A 827 -12.13 -23.27 -22.04
CA PRO A 827 -12.19 -23.91 -20.73
C PRO A 827 -12.21 -25.45 -20.72
N HIS A 828 -11.03 -26.02 -20.44
CA HIS A 828 -10.84 -27.42 -20.05
C HIS A 828 -11.05 -27.53 -18.54
N LEU A 829 -11.98 -28.37 -18.10
CA LEU A 829 -12.31 -28.60 -16.69
C LEU A 829 -11.81 -29.97 -16.23
N THR A 830 -11.39 -30.01 -14.97
CA THR A 830 -11.26 -31.24 -14.18
C THR A 830 -12.18 -31.11 -12.98
N SER A 831 -13.17 -32.01 -12.88
CA SER A 831 -14.16 -32.04 -11.79
C SER A 831 -13.54 -32.45 -10.45
N LEU A 832 -14.35 -32.41 -9.39
CA LEU A 832 -13.92 -32.73 -8.03
C LEU A 832 -13.52 -34.21 -7.84
N ASP A 833 -14.26 -35.15 -8.46
CA ASP A 833 -13.83 -36.56 -8.50
C ASP A 833 -12.85 -36.84 -9.65
N GLY A 834 -12.81 -35.97 -10.67
CA GLY A 834 -11.72 -35.85 -11.64
C GLY A 834 -12.01 -36.32 -13.05
N TYR A 835 -13.28 -36.35 -13.45
CA TYR A 835 -13.66 -36.37 -14.85
C TYR A 835 -13.06 -35.15 -15.57
N LYS A 836 -12.56 -35.35 -16.80
CA LYS A 836 -11.95 -34.31 -17.63
C LYS A 836 -12.84 -34.05 -18.85
N PHE A 837 -13.18 -32.79 -19.09
CA PHE A 837 -13.99 -32.38 -20.24
C PHE A 837 -13.66 -30.95 -20.68
N THR A 838 -14.04 -30.60 -21.90
CA THR A 838 -13.93 -29.24 -22.43
C THR A 838 -15.34 -28.64 -22.51
N PHE A 839 -15.51 -27.43 -21.98
CA PHE A 839 -16.73 -26.65 -22.11
C PHE A 839 -16.38 -25.20 -22.47
N ASN A 840 -16.69 -24.79 -23.69
CA ASN A 840 -16.57 -23.40 -24.13
C ASN A 840 -17.95 -22.72 -24.09
N GLY A 841 -18.03 -21.54 -23.47
CA GLY A 841 -19.27 -20.77 -23.30
C GLY A 841 -19.01 -19.27 -23.15
N ALA A 842 -20.04 -18.45 -23.31
CA ALA A 842 -19.95 -16.99 -23.14
C ALA A 842 -21.08 -16.49 -22.24
N GLY A 843 -20.75 -16.19 -20.98
CA GLY A 843 -21.71 -15.99 -19.90
C GLY A 843 -21.11 -16.22 -18.52
N GLU A 844 -21.97 -16.21 -17.50
CA GLU A 844 -21.61 -16.52 -16.11
C GLU A 844 -22.16 -17.89 -15.75
N PHE A 845 -21.30 -18.79 -15.26
CA PHE A 845 -21.60 -20.21 -15.07
C PHE A 845 -21.41 -20.64 -13.62
N LEU A 846 -22.27 -21.53 -13.15
CA LEU A 846 -22.20 -22.08 -11.80
C LEU A 846 -21.14 -23.18 -11.74
N MET A 847 -20.00 -22.85 -11.14
CA MET A 847 -18.89 -23.79 -10.99
C MET A 847 -19.17 -24.77 -9.85
N ALA A 848 -19.58 -24.26 -8.68
CA ALA A 848 -20.02 -25.05 -7.55
C ALA A 848 -21.01 -24.28 -6.67
N SER A 849 -22.09 -24.92 -6.25
CA SER A 849 -22.92 -24.50 -5.12
C SER A 849 -23.09 -25.63 -4.12
N SER A 850 -23.31 -25.27 -2.86
CA SER A 850 -23.75 -26.20 -1.83
C SER A 850 -24.65 -25.50 -0.80
N ALA A 851 -25.72 -26.17 -0.39
CA ALA A 851 -26.52 -25.72 0.77
C ALA A 851 -25.70 -25.73 2.07
N VAL A 852 -24.63 -26.53 2.14
CA VAL A 852 -23.67 -26.52 3.25
C VAL A 852 -22.93 -25.18 3.24
N HIS A 853 -23.04 -24.42 4.34
CA HIS A 853 -22.55 -23.04 4.47
C HIS A 853 -23.08 -22.02 3.43
N ASN A 854 -24.04 -22.40 2.57
CA ASN A 854 -24.57 -21.60 1.46
C ASN A 854 -23.45 -21.11 0.52
N LEU A 855 -22.71 -22.07 -0.04
CA LEU A 855 -21.67 -21.83 -1.03
C LEU A 855 -22.28 -21.41 -2.37
N THR A 856 -21.73 -20.34 -2.94
CA THR A 856 -21.83 -20.01 -4.36
C THR A 856 -20.44 -19.67 -4.89
N PHE A 857 -19.98 -20.43 -5.89
CA PHE A 857 -18.79 -20.18 -6.70
C PHE A 857 -19.18 -20.10 -8.18
N GLN A 858 -18.99 -18.93 -8.78
CA GLN A 858 -19.32 -18.66 -10.18
C GLN A 858 -18.08 -18.19 -10.94
N ALA A 859 -18.03 -18.51 -12.23
CA ALA A 859 -16.99 -18.03 -13.15
C ALA A 859 -17.64 -17.35 -14.36
N ARG A 860 -17.01 -16.28 -14.84
CA ARG A 860 -17.37 -15.63 -16.11
C ARG A 860 -16.44 -16.14 -17.21
N MET A 861 -17.05 -16.58 -18.31
CA MET A 861 -16.36 -16.96 -19.53
C MET A 861 -16.76 -15.97 -20.63
N GLU A 862 -15.79 -15.48 -21.40
CA GLU A 862 -16.03 -14.56 -22.53
C GLU A 862 -15.33 -15.03 -23.80
N ARG A 863 -15.79 -14.56 -24.95
CA ARG A 863 -15.23 -14.95 -26.25
C ARG A 863 -13.78 -14.46 -26.40
N TYR A 864 -12.87 -15.37 -26.73
CA TYR A 864 -11.47 -15.00 -26.96
C TYR A 864 -11.28 -14.32 -28.32
N ARG A 865 -11.24 -12.99 -28.32
CA ARG A 865 -11.00 -12.15 -29.51
C ARG A 865 -12.01 -12.50 -30.63
N ASN A 866 -11.53 -12.61 -31.87
CA ASN A 866 -12.33 -13.02 -33.04
C ASN A 866 -12.32 -14.55 -33.29
N THR A 867 -11.90 -15.36 -32.31
CA THR A 867 -11.85 -16.84 -32.45
C THR A 867 -13.19 -17.48 -32.09
N ASN A 868 -13.27 -18.81 -32.11
CA ASN A 868 -14.40 -19.58 -31.58
C ASN A 868 -14.02 -20.35 -30.29
N ALA A 869 -13.04 -19.83 -29.54
CA ALA A 869 -12.74 -20.21 -28.17
C ALA A 869 -13.32 -19.19 -27.18
N SER A 870 -13.45 -19.61 -25.92
CA SER A 870 -13.76 -18.75 -24.76
C SER A 870 -12.61 -18.76 -23.76
N VAL A 871 -12.64 -17.83 -22.79
CA VAL A 871 -11.64 -17.68 -21.72
C VAL A 871 -12.32 -17.32 -20.41
N TYR A 872 -11.78 -17.78 -19.29
CA TYR A 872 -12.14 -17.23 -17.98
C TYR A 872 -11.65 -15.78 -17.87
N THR A 873 -12.58 -14.86 -17.56
CA THR A 873 -12.28 -13.43 -17.33
C THR A 873 -12.56 -12.98 -15.91
N ALA A 874 -13.39 -13.72 -15.15
CA ALA A 874 -13.63 -13.43 -13.74
C ALA A 874 -14.06 -14.66 -12.93
N PHE A 875 -13.81 -14.61 -11.62
CA PHE A 875 -14.26 -15.57 -10.62
C PHE A 875 -14.88 -14.82 -9.43
N VAL A 876 -15.94 -15.36 -8.84
CA VAL A 876 -16.56 -14.82 -7.63
C VAL A 876 -16.98 -15.93 -6.67
N LEU A 877 -16.69 -15.73 -5.38
CA LEU A 877 -16.89 -16.72 -4.32
C LEU A 877 -17.55 -16.07 -3.10
N GLN A 878 -18.59 -16.73 -2.55
CA GLN A 878 -19.25 -16.32 -1.32
C GLN A 878 -19.79 -17.52 -0.53
N THR A 879 -19.87 -17.35 0.80
CA THR A 879 -20.59 -18.21 1.76
C THR A 879 -21.29 -17.34 2.82
N ASN A 880 -22.21 -17.91 3.61
CA ASN A 880 -23.03 -17.16 4.60
C ASN A 880 -22.25 -16.24 5.56
N ASP A 881 -21.02 -16.60 5.93
CA ASP A 881 -20.23 -15.91 6.95
C ASP A 881 -18.97 -15.20 6.40
N SER A 882 -18.80 -15.18 5.08
CA SER A 882 -17.66 -14.55 4.41
C SER A 882 -18.03 -13.24 3.70
N SER A 883 -17.06 -12.33 3.60
CA SER A 883 -17.09 -11.27 2.58
C SER A 883 -17.10 -11.90 1.18
N LYS A 884 -17.88 -11.32 0.26
CA LYS A 884 -17.88 -11.70 -1.14
C LYS A 884 -16.55 -11.28 -1.77
N VAL A 885 -15.83 -12.21 -2.40
CA VAL A 885 -14.58 -11.90 -3.10
C VAL A 885 -14.71 -12.21 -4.59
N GLN A 886 -14.43 -11.20 -5.41
CA GLN A 886 -14.42 -11.28 -6.87
C GLN A 886 -13.02 -10.92 -7.37
N VAL A 887 -12.50 -11.73 -8.30
CA VAL A 887 -11.22 -11.48 -9.00
C VAL A 887 -11.53 -11.50 -10.49
N GLN A 888 -11.14 -10.45 -11.21
CA GLN A 888 -11.36 -10.35 -12.65
C GLN A 888 -10.14 -9.81 -13.38
N MET A 889 -9.99 -10.19 -14.65
CA MET A 889 -9.21 -9.40 -15.59
C MET A 889 -9.92 -8.06 -15.78
N SER A 890 -9.14 -6.99 -15.77
CA SER A 890 -9.57 -5.67 -16.19
C SER A 890 -9.19 -5.47 -17.67
N ASN A 891 -9.88 -4.56 -18.38
CA ASN A 891 -9.72 -4.30 -19.83
C ASN A 891 -8.34 -3.74 -20.26
N MET A 892 -7.35 -3.84 -19.37
CA MET A 892 -6.03 -3.21 -19.39
C MET A 892 -4.94 -4.24 -18.99
N ASN A 893 -5.28 -5.53 -18.96
CA ASN A 893 -4.43 -6.66 -18.55
C ASN A 893 -3.91 -6.57 -17.10
N GLU A 894 -4.72 -6.01 -16.20
CA GLU A 894 -4.47 -5.97 -14.76
C GLU A 894 -5.54 -6.74 -13.99
N THR A 895 -5.19 -7.27 -12.82
CA THR A 895 -6.15 -7.95 -11.95
C THR A 895 -6.88 -6.97 -11.05
N LEU A 896 -8.20 -6.89 -11.18
CA LEU A 896 -9.04 -6.19 -10.22
C LEU A 896 -9.62 -7.18 -9.21
N ILE A 897 -9.46 -6.86 -7.92
CA ILE A 897 -10.03 -7.61 -6.80
C ILE A 897 -11.08 -6.73 -6.14
N LEU A 898 -12.32 -7.20 -6.08
CA LEU A 898 -13.41 -6.55 -5.34
C LEU A 898 -13.74 -7.36 -4.07
N VAL A 899 -13.88 -6.66 -2.95
CA VAL A 899 -14.32 -7.22 -1.66
C VAL A 899 -15.63 -6.56 -1.29
N ASP A 900 -16.70 -7.35 -1.17
CA ASP A 900 -18.08 -6.91 -0.95
C ASP A 900 -18.59 -5.87 -2.00
N GLY A 901 -17.88 -5.75 -3.12
CA GLY A 901 -18.15 -4.82 -4.23
C GLY A 901 -17.16 -3.67 -4.38
N GLU A 902 -16.33 -3.40 -3.36
CA GLU A 902 -15.37 -2.29 -3.36
C GLU A 902 -13.95 -2.77 -3.77
N PRO A 903 -13.17 -1.96 -4.53
CA PRO A 903 -11.80 -2.32 -4.91
C PRO A 903 -10.86 -2.48 -3.71
N LEU A 904 -10.22 -3.65 -3.60
CA LEU A 904 -9.17 -3.91 -2.62
C LEU A 904 -7.88 -3.20 -3.05
N ARG A 905 -7.57 -2.05 -2.42
CA ARG A 905 -6.34 -1.28 -2.69
C ARG A 905 -5.10 -2.03 -2.18
N LEU A 906 -4.10 -2.17 -3.05
CA LEU A 906 -2.86 -2.93 -2.80
C LEU A 906 -1.61 -2.04 -2.78
N ASP A 907 -1.80 -0.71 -2.70
CA ASP A 907 -0.85 0.36 -3.02
C ASP A 907 0.31 0.52 -2.01
N SER A 908 0.68 -0.55 -1.29
CA SER A 908 1.80 -0.58 -0.35
C SER A 908 2.43 -1.98 -0.28
N LEU A 909 3.55 -2.17 -0.99
CA LEU A 909 4.44 -3.33 -0.84
C LEU A 909 5.21 -3.23 0.48
N PRO A 910 4.59 -3.66 1.59
CA PRO A 910 5.08 -4.90 2.20
C PRO A 910 4.00 -5.96 2.46
N VAL A 911 2.70 -5.63 2.37
CA VAL A 911 1.62 -6.52 2.80
C VAL A 911 1.29 -7.58 1.74
N LYS A 912 1.63 -8.84 2.02
CA LYS A 912 1.34 -9.99 1.13
C LYS A 912 0.10 -10.80 1.52
N VAL A 913 -0.57 -10.44 2.63
CA VAL A 913 -1.69 -11.20 3.22
C VAL A 913 -2.73 -10.25 3.80
N HIS A 914 -3.99 -10.41 3.38
CA HIS A 914 -5.14 -9.64 3.85
C HIS A 914 -6.11 -10.55 4.60
N HIS A 915 -6.57 -10.11 5.77
CA HIS A 915 -7.52 -10.83 6.62
C HIS A 915 -8.86 -10.08 6.60
N LEU A 916 -9.93 -10.77 6.18
CA LEU A 916 -11.28 -10.24 6.01
C LEU A 916 -12.27 -11.06 6.84
N ARG A 917 -13.56 -10.71 6.82
CA ARG A 917 -14.59 -11.53 7.47
C ARG A 917 -14.66 -12.89 6.75
N GLY A 918 -14.32 -13.97 7.44
CA GLY A 918 -14.44 -15.34 6.94
C GLY A 918 -13.54 -15.69 5.73
N VAL A 919 -12.63 -14.81 5.33
CA VAL A 919 -11.74 -15.01 4.17
C VAL A 919 -10.34 -14.50 4.49
N ARG A 920 -9.31 -15.22 4.03
CA ARG A 920 -7.94 -14.71 3.89
C ARG A 920 -7.59 -14.66 2.40
N ILE A 921 -6.98 -13.56 1.97
CA ILE A 921 -6.43 -13.39 0.62
C ILE A 921 -4.91 -13.28 0.73
N ARG A 922 -4.16 -13.99 -0.11
CA ARG A 922 -2.68 -13.98 -0.12
C ARG A 922 -2.14 -13.86 -1.54
N PHE A 923 -1.04 -13.11 -1.67
CA PHE A 923 -0.37 -12.79 -2.92
C PHE A 923 1.05 -13.36 -2.96
N ASN A 924 1.51 -13.73 -4.17
CA ASN A 924 2.93 -13.83 -4.48
C ASN A 924 3.53 -12.44 -4.79
N SER A 925 4.86 -12.36 -4.81
CA SER A 925 5.62 -11.12 -5.04
C SER A 925 5.39 -10.47 -6.41
N ASP A 926 4.92 -11.26 -7.36
CA ASP A 926 4.73 -10.95 -8.77
C ASP A 926 3.23 -10.95 -9.19
N MET A 927 2.31 -11.06 -8.21
CA MET A 927 0.84 -11.03 -8.37
C MET A 927 0.20 -12.09 -9.30
N THR A 928 0.98 -12.91 -10.01
CA THR A 928 0.49 -13.96 -10.92
C THR A 928 -0.33 -15.08 -10.25
N LYS A 929 -0.33 -15.16 -8.91
CA LYS A 929 -1.07 -16.16 -8.12
C LYS A 929 -1.76 -15.52 -6.92
N ILE A 930 -3.08 -15.63 -6.88
CA ILE A 930 -3.92 -15.14 -5.79
C ILE A 930 -4.56 -16.35 -5.10
N ASN A 931 -4.26 -16.54 -3.81
CA ASN A 931 -4.88 -17.56 -2.99
C ASN A 931 -6.00 -16.95 -2.13
N ILE A 932 -7.20 -17.51 -2.23
CA ILE A 932 -8.40 -17.11 -1.49
C ILE A 932 -8.86 -18.31 -0.66
N ALA A 933 -8.72 -18.22 0.66
CA ALA A 933 -9.12 -19.29 1.58
C ALA A 933 -10.29 -18.84 2.45
N VAL A 934 -11.43 -19.53 2.34
CA VAL A 934 -12.69 -19.21 3.04
C VAL A 934 -12.86 -20.13 4.25
N SER A 935 -13.34 -19.59 5.38
CA SER A 935 -13.52 -20.33 6.65
C SER A 935 -14.54 -21.46 6.58
N ALA A 936 -15.26 -21.60 5.46
CA ALA A 936 -16.13 -22.73 5.17
C ALA A 936 -15.37 -24.01 4.75
N GLY A 937 -14.04 -24.00 4.64
CA GLY A 937 -13.24 -25.15 4.16
C GLY A 937 -13.19 -25.23 2.63
N ILE A 938 -12.97 -24.07 2.00
CA ILE A 938 -12.88 -23.93 0.55
C ILE A 938 -11.72 -22.99 0.26
N ALA A 939 -10.83 -23.42 -0.63
CA ALA A 939 -9.75 -22.58 -1.12
C ALA A 939 -9.77 -22.53 -2.65
N VAL A 940 -9.60 -21.34 -3.21
CA VAL A 940 -9.44 -21.13 -4.66
C VAL A 940 -8.12 -20.40 -4.87
N THR A 941 -7.21 -21.00 -5.63
CA THR A 941 -6.03 -20.31 -6.15
C THR A 941 -6.28 -19.95 -7.60
N VAL A 942 -6.28 -18.65 -7.88
CA VAL A 942 -6.40 -18.06 -9.21
C VAL A 942 -5.00 -17.82 -9.78
N TYR A 943 -4.78 -18.29 -11.00
CA TYR A 943 -3.59 -18.13 -11.82
C TYR A 943 -3.90 -17.12 -12.92
N ILE A 944 -2.98 -16.19 -13.18
CA ILE A 944 -3.25 -15.04 -14.05
C ILE A 944 -2.07 -14.84 -15.00
N ASP A 945 -2.34 -14.99 -16.30
CA ASP A 945 -1.47 -14.54 -17.39
C ASP A 945 -2.08 -13.32 -18.10
N THR A 946 -1.28 -12.64 -18.90
CA THR A 946 -1.69 -11.59 -19.84
C THR A 946 -2.80 -11.96 -20.83
N ALA A 947 -3.07 -13.26 -21.07
CA ALA A 947 -4.01 -13.72 -22.09
C ALA A 947 -5.19 -14.56 -21.57
N VAL A 948 -5.13 -15.08 -20.33
CA VAL A 948 -6.13 -16.00 -19.76
C VAL A 948 -6.02 -16.05 -18.23
N MET A 949 -7.12 -16.36 -17.55
CA MET A 949 -7.10 -16.81 -16.15
C MET A 949 -7.31 -18.32 -16.07
N SER A 950 -6.64 -18.97 -15.13
CA SER A 950 -6.86 -20.38 -14.77
C SER A 950 -7.11 -20.49 -13.26
N PHE A 951 -7.72 -21.58 -12.79
CA PHE A 951 -7.96 -21.75 -11.35
C PHE A 951 -7.81 -23.20 -10.86
N ILE A 952 -7.45 -23.33 -9.58
CA ILE A 952 -7.51 -24.58 -8.83
C ILE A 952 -8.38 -24.35 -7.60
N ALA A 953 -9.50 -25.08 -7.50
CA ALA A 953 -10.39 -25.08 -6.34
C ALA A 953 -10.16 -26.35 -5.50
N GLN A 954 -10.17 -26.20 -4.18
CA GLN A 954 -10.06 -27.30 -3.21
C GLN A 954 -11.25 -27.24 -2.26
N LEU A 955 -12.08 -28.28 -2.28
CA LEU A 955 -13.25 -28.41 -1.39
C LEU A 955 -13.02 -29.52 -0.36
N ASP A 956 -13.28 -29.19 0.90
CA ASP A 956 -13.31 -30.10 2.06
C ASP A 956 -14.34 -31.23 1.88
N THR A 957 -14.04 -32.47 2.31
CA THR A 957 -14.89 -33.64 2.03
C THR A 957 -16.21 -33.65 2.79
N LYS A 958 -16.42 -32.74 3.74
CA LYS A 958 -17.77 -32.47 4.29
C LYS A 958 -18.79 -31.98 3.25
N PHE A 959 -18.33 -31.51 2.07
CA PHE A 959 -19.19 -31.18 0.93
C PHE A 959 -19.57 -32.40 0.07
N GLN A 960 -19.08 -33.60 0.38
CA GLN A 960 -19.34 -34.82 -0.41
C GLN A 960 -20.84 -35.14 -0.53
N GLY A 961 -21.28 -35.44 -1.75
CA GLY A 961 -22.68 -35.68 -2.14
C GLY A 961 -23.59 -34.46 -2.02
N GLN A 962 -23.02 -33.25 -1.86
CA GLN A 962 -23.74 -32.01 -1.58
C GLN A 962 -23.23 -30.82 -2.42
N VAL A 963 -22.42 -31.07 -3.46
CA VAL A 963 -22.05 -30.06 -4.47
C VAL A 963 -22.93 -30.24 -5.71
N GLN A 964 -23.17 -29.15 -6.43
CA GLN A 964 -23.69 -29.17 -7.80
C GLN A 964 -23.09 -28.03 -8.64
N GLY A 965 -22.93 -28.23 -9.94
CA GLY A 965 -22.34 -27.26 -10.87
C GLY A 965 -21.38 -27.91 -11.87
N LEU A 966 -20.67 -27.11 -12.66
CA LEU A 966 -19.69 -27.59 -13.65
C LEU A 966 -18.48 -28.34 -13.05
N LEU A 967 -18.25 -28.24 -11.73
CA LEU A 967 -17.22 -29.02 -11.04
C LEU A 967 -17.70 -30.40 -10.55
N GLY A 968 -18.92 -30.79 -10.91
CA GLY A 968 -19.49 -32.09 -10.60
C GLY A 968 -20.23 -32.15 -9.27
N ASN A 969 -20.53 -33.37 -8.81
CA ASN A 969 -21.37 -33.60 -7.63
C ASN A 969 -20.56 -34.00 -6.37
N LEU A 970 -19.28 -34.35 -6.55
CA LEU A 970 -18.34 -34.78 -5.50
C LEU A 970 -18.92 -35.94 -4.67
N ASN A 971 -19.12 -37.13 -5.25
CA ASN A 971 -19.54 -38.32 -4.51
C ASN A 971 -18.45 -39.40 -4.38
N GLY A 972 -17.43 -39.36 -5.23
CA GLY A 972 -16.38 -40.35 -5.40
C GLY A 972 -16.36 -41.05 -6.77
N ASN A 973 -17.32 -40.76 -7.66
CA ASN A 973 -17.48 -41.39 -8.96
C ASN A 973 -17.38 -40.39 -10.13
N PRO A 974 -16.26 -40.31 -10.86
CA PRO A 974 -16.12 -39.37 -11.97
C PRO A 974 -17.08 -39.67 -13.14
N ASP A 975 -17.59 -40.90 -13.27
CA ASP A 975 -18.49 -41.29 -14.37
C ASP A 975 -19.91 -40.69 -14.25
N ASP A 976 -20.25 -40.01 -13.14
CA ASP A 976 -21.51 -39.28 -12.97
C ASP A 976 -21.39 -37.78 -12.64
N ASP A 977 -20.17 -37.22 -12.73
CA ASP A 977 -19.93 -35.77 -12.54
C ASP A 977 -20.63 -34.89 -13.60
N LEU A 978 -20.94 -35.42 -14.79
CA LEU A 978 -21.74 -34.73 -15.82
C LEU A 978 -23.25 -34.75 -15.50
N GLN A 979 -23.61 -34.37 -14.27
CA GLN A 979 -24.99 -34.30 -13.82
C GLN A 979 -25.61 -32.94 -14.18
N PHE A 980 -26.77 -32.98 -14.83
CA PHE A 980 -27.60 -31.82 -15.15
C PHE A 980 -28.29 -31.26 -13.88
N PRO A 981 -28.71 -29.98 -13.85
CA PRO A 981 -29.47 -29.40 -12.73
C PRO A 981 -30.77 -30.13 -12.36
N ASN A 982 -31.31 -30.94 -13.28
CA ASN A 982 -32.50 -31.77 -13.09
C ASN A 982 -32.20 -33.15 -12.46
N GLY A 983 -30.92 -33.50 -12.24
CA GLY A 983 -30.46 -34.75 -11.65
C GLY A 983 -30.14 -35.89 -12.62
N THR A 984 -30.42 -35.76 -13.93
CA THR A 984 -29.97 -36.76 -14.94
C THR A 984 -28.49 -36.61 -15.25
N ILE A 985 -27.85 -37.65 -15.79
CA ILE A 985 -26.40 -37.71 -16.07
C ILE A 985 -26.19 -37.80 -17.59
N LEU A 986 -25.20 -37.10 -18.13
CA LEU A 986 -24.72 -37.28 -19.51
C LEU A 986 -23.71 -38.44 -19.57
N GLU A 987 -23.83 -39.31 -20.57
CA GLU A 987 -22.98 -40.51 -20.72
C GLU A 987 -21.48 -40.15 -20.89
N PRO A 988 -20.56 -40.85 -20.19
CA PRO A 988 -19.12 -40.69 -20.37
C PRO A 988 -18.67 -40.87 -21.82
N GLY A 989 -17.80 -39.97 -22.29
CA GLY A 989 -17.29 -39.97 -23.67
C GLY A 989 -18.23 -39.34 -24.71
N SER A 990 -19.26 -38.59 -24.30
CA SER A 990 -20.07 -37.75 -25.18
C SER A 990 -19.22 -36.75 -26.00
N SER A 991 -19.78 -36.31 -27.13
CA SER A 991 -19.11 -35.38 -28.06
C SER A 991 -18.93 -33.98 -27.46
N LEU A 992 -17.96 -33.21 -27.98
CA LEU A 992 -17.74 -31.81 -27.60
C LEU A 992 -19.00 -30.94 -27.75
N LYS A 993 -19.91 -31.29 -28.65
CA LYS A 993 -21.20 -30.61 -28.75
C LYS A 993 -22.12 -30.96 -27.58
N GLU A 994 -22.28 -32.23 -27.25
CA GLU A 994 -23.14 -32.65 -26.13
C GLU A 994 -22.61 -32.11 -24.78
N LEU A 995 -21.28 -31.97 -24.64
CA LEU A 995 -20.64 -31.32 -23.50
C LEU A 995 -20.89 -29.80 -23.45
N HIS A 996 -20.95 -29.13 -24.60
CA HIS A 996 -21.37 -27.72 -24.70
C HIS A 996 -22.86 -27.54 -24.39
N ASP A 997 -23.72 -28.34 -25.01
CA ASP A 997 -25.17 -28.36 -24.75
C ASP A 997 -25.44 -28.65 -23.25
N PHE A 998 -24.64 -29.50 -22.59
CA PHE A 998 -24.66 -29.73 -21.13
C PHE A 998 -24.25 -28.51 -20.30
N GLY A 999 -23.12 -27.88 -20.61
CA GLY A 999 -22.62 -26.77 -19.77
C GLY A 999 -23.46 -25.50 -19.86
N LEU A 1000 -24.23 -25.32 -20.93
CA LEU A 1000 -25.22 -24.24 -21.06
C LEU A 1000 -26.38 -24.37 -20.06
N GLU A 1001 -26.71 -25.58 -19.57
CA GLU A 1001 -27.72 -25.76 -18.51
C GLU A 1001 -27.23 -25.27 -17.14
N TRP A 1002 -25.92 -24.99 -16.99
CA TRP A 1002 -25.30 -24.39 -15.79
C TRP A 1002 -25.07 -22.88 -15.91
N LEU A 1003 -25.65 -22.23 -16.92
CA LEU A 1003 -25.64 -20.77 -17.10
C LEU A 1003 -26.50 -20.09 -16.03
N VAL A 1004 -25.91 -19.13 -15.30
CA VAL A 1004 -26.50 -18.44 -14.15
C VAL A 1004 -27.54 -17.41 -14.59
N ALA A 1005 -28.68 -17.33 -13.91
CA ALA A 1005 -29.71 -16.34 -14.18
C ALA A 1005 -29.33 -14.92 -13.69
N PRO A 1006 -29.88 -13.83 -14.27
CA PRO A 1006 -29.56 -12.45 -13.87
C PRO A 1006 -29.75 -12.17 -12.37
N GLU A 1007 -30.78 -12.75 -11.76
CA GLU A 1007 -31.11 -12.65 -10.34
C GLU A 1007 -30.30 -13.58 -9.42
N GLU A 1008 -29.56 -14.53 -10.00
CA GLU A 1008 -28.69 -15.49 -9.29
C GLU A 1008 -27.19 -15.16 -9.44
N SER A 1009 -26.84 -14.24 -10.34
CA SER A 1009 -25.48 -13.71 -10.47
C SER A 1009 -25.07 -12.97 -9.20
N ILE A 1010 -23.97 -13.40 -8.58
CA ILE A 1010 -23.36 -12.69 -7.45
C ILE A 1010 -22.22 -11.76 -7.89
N PHE A 1011 -21.97 -11.57 -9.19
CA PHE A 1011 -20.96 -10.61 -9.65
C PHE A 1011 -21.35 -9.16 -9.32
N THR A 1012 -20.36 -8.33 -8.99
CA THR A 1012 -20.47 -6.87 -8.98
C THR A 1012 -20.06 -6.33 -10.34
N TYR A 1013 -20.87 -5.42 -10.88
CA TYR A 1013 -20.66 -4.76 -12.17
C TYR A 1013 -20.21 -3.31 -11.97
N ILE A 1014 -19.32 -2.86 -12.85
CA ILE A 1014 -18.75 -1.50 -12.82
C ILE A 1014 -19.37 -0.73 -14.00
N SER A 1015 -20.01 0.40 -13.70
CA SER A 1015 -20.68 1.23 -14.72
C SER A 1015 -19.70 1.61 -15.86
N PRO A 1016 -20.10 1.50 -17.14
CA PRO A 1016 -21.47 1.30 -17.64
C PRO A 1016 -21.93 -0.16 -17.76
N PHE A 1017 -21.11 -1.14 -17.39
CA PHE A 1017 -21.39 -2.56 -17.63
C PHE A 1017 -22.42 -3.17 -16.65
N ASP A 1018 -23.05 -4.26 -17.08
CA ASP A 1018 -24.05 -5.03 -16.35
C ASP A 1018 -24.02 -6.53 -16.73
N TYR A 1019 -24.96 -7.34 -16.24
CA TYR A 1019 -25.08 -8.76 -16.62
C TYR A 1019 -25.23 -8.96 -18.15
N SER A 1020 -26.02 -8.12 -18.81
CA SER A 1020 -26.29 -8.24 -20.26
C SER A 1020 -25.06 -7.99 -21.13
N THR A 1021 -24.07 -7.28 -20.59
CA THR A 1021 -22.77 -7.05 -21.22
C THR A 1021 -22.00 -8.35 -21.48
N TYR A 1022 -22.20 -9.38 -20.65
CA TYR A 1022 -21.39 -10.60 -20.64
C TYR A 1022 -22.15 -11.87 -21.05
N HIS A 1023 -23.46 -11.78 -21.28
CA HIS A 1023 -24.36 -12.93 -21.48
C HIS A 1023 -24.65 -13.17 -22.97
N PHE A 1024 -24.01 -14.19 -23.55
CA PHE A 1024 -24.12 -14.55 -24.98
C PHE A 1024 -24.39 -16.05 -25.18
N PRO A 1025 -25.56 -16.57 -24.74
CA PRO A 1025 -25.91 -18.00 -24.84
C PRO A 1025 -25.94 -18.54 -26.28
N GLU A 1026 -26.00 -17.68 -27.29
CA GLU A 1026 -25.90 -18.03 -28.71
C GLU A 1026 -24.46 -18.27 -29.21
N PHE A 1027 -23.44 -18.09 -28.36
CA PHE A 1027 -22.05 -18.39 -28.71
C PHE A 1027 -21.84 -19.88 -28.97
N SER A 1028 -21.32 -20.22 -30.16
CA SER A 1028 -21.04 -21.59 -30.57
C SER A 1028 -19.54 -21.80 -30.85
N PRO A 1029 -18.86 -22.68 -30.10
CA PRO A 1029 -17.41 -22.89 -30.21
C PRO A 1029 -17.01 -23.85 -31.33
N THR A 1030 -15.70 -24.05 -31.52
CA THR A 1030 -15.17 -25.10 -32.41
C THR A 1030 -15.35 -26.49 -31.79
N PHE A 1031 -16.00 -27.41 -32.51
CA PHE A 1031 -16.20 -28.80 -32.09
C PHE A 1031 -15.27 -29.82 -32.77
N GLU A 1032 -14.34 -29.36 -33.62
CA GLU A 1032 -13.38 -30.21 -34.34
C GLU A 1032 -12.05 -30.28 -33.58
N ILE A 1033 -11.60 -31.50 -33.26
CA ILE A 1033 -10.31 -31.75 -32.60
C ILE A 1033 -9.19 -31.74 -33.64
N PRO A 1034 -8.10 -30.96 -33.47
CA PRO A 1034 -6.98 -30.93 -34.41
C PRO A 1034 -6.25 -32.29 -34.54
N ASP A 1035 -5.84 -32.66 -35.75
CA ASP A 1035 -4.99 -33.84 -35.94
C ASP A 1035 -3.56 -33.56 -35.46
N LEU A 1036 -3.15 -34.25 -34.39
CA LEU A 1036 -1.80 -34.20 -33.81
C LEU A 1036 -0.69 -34.51 -34.83
N ASN A 1037 -0.99 -35.21 -35.92
CA ASN A 1037 -0.02 -35.44 -37.00
C ASN A 1037 0.26 -34.17 -37.81
N GLU A 1038 -0.74 -33.31 -38.04
CA GLU A 1038 -0.66 -32.15 -38.93
C GLU A 1038 -0.20 -30.85 -38.25
N VAL A 1039 -0.27 -30.74 -36.92
CA VAL A 1039 0.17 -29.54 -36.18
C VAL A 1039 1.69 -29.27 -36.31
N SER A 1040 2.10 -28.01 -36.12
CA SER A 1040 3.49 -27.58 -36.32
C SER A 1040 4.47 -28.21 -35.32
N GLN A 1041 5.76 -28.22 -35.66
CA GLN A 1041 6.80 -28.73 -34.76
C GLN A 1041 6.91 -27.90 -33.47
N GLU A 1042 6.69 -26.58 -33.55
CA GLU A 1042 6.72 -25.68 -32.39
C GLU A 1042 5.62 -26.00 -31.36
N ILE A 1043 4.43 -26.42 -31.82
CA ILE A 1043 3.34 -26.89 -30.97
C ILE A 1043 3.70 -28.25 -30.33
N LYS A 1044 4.30 -29.17 -31.10
CA LYS A 1044 4.76 -30.48 -30.61
C LYS A 1044 5.89 -30.35 -29.57
N ASP A 1045 6.84 -29.44 -29.78
CA ASP A 1045 7.96 -29.18 -28.88
C ASP A 1045 7.51 -28.52 -27.57
N LEU A 1046 6.39 -27.77 -27.57
CA LEU A 1046 5.78 -27.19 -26.39
C LEU A 1046 4.88 -28.18 -25.62
N CYS A 1047 3.92 -28.79 -26.32
CA CYS A 1047 2.81 -29.53 -25.69
C CYS A 1047 3.09 -31.02 -25.51
N GLY A 1048 3.98 -31.61 -26.31
CA GLY A 1048 4.17 -33.06 -26.37
C GLY A 1048 2.85 -33.79 -26.65
N ASP A 1049 2.49 -34.72 -25.78
CA ASP A 1049 1.25 -35.51 -25.86
C ASP A 1049 0.01 -34.82 -25.23
N SER A 1050 0.13 -33.57 -24.75
CA SER A 1050 -0.98 -32.86 -24.11
C SER A 1050 -2.02 -32.36 -25.13
N THR A 1051 -3.12 -33.09 -25.27
CA THR A 1051 -4.23 -32.75 -26.18
C THR A 1051 -4.86 -31.39 -25.87
N GLU A 1052 -4.99 -31.04 -24.58
CA GLU A 1052 -5.49 -29.75 -24.10
C GLU A 1052 -4.62 -28.60 -24.64
N CYS A 1053 -3.31 -28.65 -24.41
CA CYS A 1053 -2.34 -27.67 -24.90
C CYS A 1053 -2.32 -27.58 -26.44
N VAL A 1054 -2.42 -28.71 -27.16
CA VAL A 1054 -2.44 -28.70 -28.64
C VAL A 1054 -3.75 -28.11 -29.18
N PHE A 1055 -4.89 -28.40 -28.56
CA PHE A 1055 -6.18 -27.82 -28.92
C PHE A 1055 -6.16 -26.30 -28.76
N ASP A 1056 -5.75 -25.81 -27.58
CA ASP A 1056 -5.55 -24.39 -27.31
C ASP A 1056 -4.62 -23.71 -28.33
N ALA A 1057 -3.46 -24.30 -28.60
CA ALA A 1057 -2.47 -23.73 -29.51
C ALA A 1057 -3.02 -23.54 -30.93
N VAL A 1058 -3.88 -24.45 -31.39
CA VAL A 1058 -4.50 -24.41 -32.73
C VAL A 1058 -5.70 -23.47 -32.77
N ILE A 1059 -6.62 -23.53 -31.80
CA ILE A 1059 -7.86 -22.74 -31.82
C ILE A 1059 -7.63 -21.27 -31.45
N THR A 1060 -6.74 -20.99 -30.49
CA THR A 1060 -6.39 -19.61 -30.09
C THR A 1060 -5.30 -18.99 -30.97
N GLY A 1061 -4.52 -19.82 -31.66
CA GLY A 1061 -3.31 -19.42 -32.41
C GLY A 1061 -2.16 -18.94 -31.52
N SER A 1062 -2.15 -19.28 -30.22
CA SER A 1062 -1.25 -18.70 -29.23
C SER A 1062 -0.46 -19.73 -28.42
N LEU A 1063 0.86 -19.77 -28.65
CA LEU A 1063 1.78 -20.62 -27.87
C LEU A 1063 1.95 -20.19 -26.41
N SER A 1064 1.75 -18.90 -26.08
CA SER A 1064 1.80 -18.44 -24.68
C SER A 1064 0.57 -18.89 -23.89
N PHE A 1065 -0.58 -18.94 -24.56
CA PHE A 1065 -1.85 -19.40 -24.01
C PHE A 1065 -1.77 -20.90 -23.69
N ALA A 1066 -1.46 -21.73 -24.69
CA ALA A 1066 -1.30 -23.18 -24.53
C ALA A 1066 -0.27 -23.58 -23.47
N LYS A 1067 0.77 -22.76 -23.28
CA LYS A 1067 1.77 -22.94 -22.21
C LYS A 1067 1.18 -22.73 -20.80
N GLU A 1068 0.25 -21.79 -20.62
CA GLU A 1068 -0.44 -21.58 -19.35
C GLU A 1068 -1.25 -22.84 -18.99
N THR A 1069 -2.10 -23.28 -19.92
CA THR A 1069 -2.89 -24.51 -19.81
C THR A 1069 -2.03 -25.71 -19.41
N LEU A 1070 -0.90 -25.92 -20.10
CA LEU A 1070 0.03 -27.00 -19.78
C LEU A 1070 0.58 -26.91 -18.35
N VAL A 1071 0.97 -25.71 -17.90
CA VAL A 1071 1.52 -25.49 -16.56
C VAL A 1071 0.47 -25.75 -15.47
N VAL A 1072 -0.77 -25.27 -15.64
CA VAL A 1072 -1.82 -25.46 -14.63
C VAL A 1072 -2.41 -26.87 -14.68
N THR A 1073 -2.59 -27.50 -15.85
CA THR A 1073 -2.99 -28.93 -15.96
C THR A 1073 -1.97 -29.85 -15.28
N VAL A 1074 -0.67 -29.60 -15.43
CA VAL A 1074 0.37 -30.33 -14.68
C VAL A 1074 0.24 -30.05 -13.17
N THR A 1075 0.04 -28.79 -12.78
CA THR A 1075 -0.12 -28.41 -11.36
C THR A 1075 -1.33 -29.08 -10.70
N ILE A 1076 -2.50 -29.10 -11.36
CA ILE A 1076 -3.72 -29.81 -10.91
C ILE A 1076 -3.39 -31.31 -10.72
N THR A 1077 -2.68 -31.90 -11.67
CA THR A 1077 -2.29 -33.32 -11.63
C THR A 1077 -1.34 -33.62 -10.47
N GLU A 1078 -0.41 -32.72 -10.14
CA GLU A 1078 0.50 -32.88 -8.99
C GLU A 1078 -0.18 -32.65 -7.65
N VAL A 1079 -1.08 -31.66 -7.55
CA VAL A 1079 -1.91 -31.40 -6.36
C VAL A 1079 -2.78 -32.63 -6.07
N LYS A 1080 -3.46 -33.20 -7.08
CA LYS A 1080 -4.28 -34.40 -6.91
C LYS A 1080 -3.48 -35.65 -6.51
N LYS A 1081 -2.25 -35.80 -7.00
CA LYS A 1081 -1.34 -36.88 -6.58
C LYS A 1081 -0.85 -36.74 -5.13
N GLY A 1082 -0.74 -35.53 -4.60
CA GLY A 1082 -0.32 -35.28 -3.22
C GLY A 1082 -1.46 -35.27 -2.20
N LEU A 1083 -2.67 -34.91 -2.60
CA LEU A 1083 -3.88 -34.88 -1.76
C LEU A 1083 -4.65 -36.21 -1.77
N VAL A 1084 -3.93 -37.31 -1.52
CA VAL A 1084 -4.50 -38.65 -1.32
C VAL A 1084 -4.59 -38.93 0.18
N LYS A 1085 -5.69 -39.55 0.64
CA LYS A 1085 -5.85 -39.92 2.06
C LYS A 1085 -4.79 -40.94 2.46
N ILE A 1086 -4.09 -40.65 3.56
CA ILE A 1086 -3.14 -41.56 4.20
C ILE A 1086 -3.84 -42.21 5.39
N VAL A 1087 -3.64 -43.50 5.58
CA VAL A 1087 -4.21 -44.22 6.73
C VAL A 1087 -3.29 -44.06 7.95
N SER A 1088 -3.88 -43.60 9.04
CA SER A 1088 -3.31 -43.52 10.38
C SER A 1088 -4.20 -44.35 11.31
N CYS A 1089 -3.61 -45.12 12.22
CA CYS A 1089 -4.35 -45.85 13.25
C CYS A 1089 -4.64 -45.00 14.50
N GLY A 1090 -4.26 -43.71 14.47
CA GLY A 1090 -4.38 -42.79 15.60
C GLY A 1090 -3.53 -43.18 16.81
N TYR A 1091 -3.56 -42.34 17.84
CA TYR A 1091 -2.95 -42.66 19.12
C TYR A 1091 -3.66 -43.86 19.79
N PRO A 1092 -2.96 -44.97 20.09
CA PRO A 1092 -3.62 -46.17 20.64
C PRO A 1092 -4.21 -46.00 22.04
N GLY A 1093 -3.86 -44.92 22.76
CA GLY A 1093 -4.34 -44.61 24.11
C GLY A 1093 -3.31 -44.91 25.21
N ASP A 1094 -3.58 -44.44 26.43
CA ASP A 1094 -2.63 -44.52 27.55
C ASP A 1094 -2.59 -45.91 28.22
N VAL A 1095 -1.42 -46.33 28.69
CA VAL A 1095 -1.21 -47.58 29.43
C VAL A 1095 -1.08 -47.29 30.93
N GLU A 1096 -2.07 -47.72 31.73
CA GLU A 1096 -2.05 -47.52 33.18
C GLU A 1096 -0.92 -48.35 33.84
N ASN A 1097 -0.03 -47.69 34.59
CA ASN A 1097 1.21 -48.25 35.15
C ASN A 1097 2.21 -48.77 34.08
N GLY A 1098 2.27 -48.09 32.94
CA GLY A 1098 3.24 -48.37 31.89
C GLY A 1098 3.47 -47.19 30.95
N SER A 1099 4.17 -47.45 29.85
CA SER A 1099 4.55 -46.44 28.86
C SER A 1099 4.59 -47.00 27.45
N LEU A 1100 4.28 -46.12 26.49
CA LEU A 1100 4.37 -46.38 25.05
C LEU A 1100 5.64 -45.73 24.48
N SER A 1101 6.25 -46.41 23.50
CA SER A 1101 7.43 -45.95 22.77
C SER A 1101 7.19 -46.03 21.26
N GLY A 1102 6.70 -44.94 20.69
CA GLY A 1102 6.54 -44.71 19.25
C GLY A 1102 6.08 -43.27 19.00
N SER A 1103 6.44 -42.70 17.84
CA SER A 1103 6.19 -41.29 17.51
C SER A 1103 5.49 -41.06 16.17
N VAL A 1104 5.06 -42.14 15.51
CA VAL A 1104 4.38 -42.15 14.21
C VAL A 1104 3.32 -43.26 14.23
N TYR A 1105 2.10 -42.97 13.78
CA TYR A 1105 0.94 -43.88 13.87
C TYR A 1105 0.36 -44.27 12.50
N LEU A 1106 1.13 -44.08 11.43
CA LEU A 1106 0.78 -44.45 10.05
C LEU A 1106 0.92 -45.97 9.80
N VAL A 1107 0.32 -46.49 8.72
CA VAL A 1107 0.39 -47.92 8.36
C VAL A 1107 1.82 -48.47 8.37
N ASN A 1108 1.98 -49.69 8.92
CA ASN A 1108 3.23 -50.39 9.22
C ASN A 1108 4.11 -49.76 10.32
N ALA A 1109 3.74 -48.62 10.92
CA ALA A 1109 4.43 -48.12 12.11
C ALA A 1109 4.21 -49.05 13.32
N THR A 1110 5.20 -49.13 14.20
CA THR A 1110 5.16 -49.98 15.40
C THR A 1110 5.37 -49.17 16.67
N VAL A 1111 4.53 -49.41 17.68
CA VAL A 1111 4.67 -48.84 19.03
C VAL A 1111 5.04 -49.96 19.99
N ASP A 1112 6.17 -49.81 20.69
CA ASP A 1112 6.58 -50.73 21.75
C ASP A 1112 5.91 -50.36 23.09
N VAL A 1113 5.59 -51.36 23.92
CA VAL A 1113 4.89 -51.17 25.19
C VAL A 1113 5.69 -51.76 26.36
N ALA A 1114 5.87 -50.96 27.42
CA ALA A 1114 6.53 -51.34 28.65
C ALA A 1114 5.62 -51.09 29.87
N CYS A 1115 5.91 -51.77 30.98
CA CYS A 1115 5.28 -51.51 32.28
C CYS A 1115 6.30 -50.90 33.26
N ASP A 1116 5.78 -50.17 34.25
CA ASP A 1116 6.59 -49.55 35.29
C ASP A 1116 7.18 -50.57 36.28
N ASP A 1117 8.23 -50.16 36.99
CA ASP A 1117 8.92 -50.98 38.01
C ASP A 1117 7.94 -51.46 39.10
N GLY A 1118 7.65 -52.76 39.10
CA GLY A 1118 6.68 -53.39 40.00
C GLY A 1118 5.45 -53.98 39.31
N PHE A 1119 5.31 -53.81 37.99
CA PHE A 1119 4.21 -54.35 37.19
C PHE A 1119 4.72 -55.32 36.10
N THR A 1120 3.83 -56.18 35.60
CA THR A 1120 4.11 -57.14 34.51
C THR A 1120 3.10 -56.96 33.38
N LEU A 1121 3.60 -56.88 32.14
CA LEU A 1121 2.77 -56.70 30.95
C LEU A 1121 1.90 -57.94 30.65
N LYS A 1122 0.61 -57.72 30.44
CA LYS A 1122 -0.36 -58.70 29.96
C LYS A 1122 -0.99 -58.22 28.65
N GLY A 1123 -0.48 -58.76 27.54
CA GLY A 1123 -0.91 -58.45 26.18
C GLY A 1123 0.30 -58.40 25.25
N SER A 1124 0.16 -57.74 24.10
CA SER A 1124 1.24 -57.54 23.14
C SER A 1124 2.23 -56.47 23.64
N SER A 1125 3.53 -56.76 23.67
CA SER A 1125 4.57 -55.75 23.94
C SER A 1125 4.90 -54.86 22.75
N ARG A 1126 4.21 -55.06 21.62
CA ARG A 1126 4.33 -54.28 20.39
C ARG A 1126 3.00 -54.25 19.66
N LEU A 1127 2.54 -53.06 19.30
CA LEU A 1127 1.41 -52.83 18.41
C LEU A 1127 1.95 -52.44 17.02
N THR A 1128 1.26 -52.85 15.96
CA THR A 1128 1.57 -52.48 14.57
C THR A 1128 0.33 -51.89 13.91
N CYS A 1129 0.44 -50.77 13.22
CA CYS A 1129 -0.69 -50.17 12.51
C CYS A 1129 -0.96 -50.91 11.19
N LEU A 1130 -2.20 -51.35 10.96
CA LEU A 1130 -2.63 -52.15 9.82
C LEU A 1130 -3.23 -51.28 8.69
N GLU A 1131 -3.36 -51.87 7.50
CA GLU A 1131 -3.88 -51.18 6.29
C GLU A 1131 -5.36 -50.75 6.41
N ASP A 1132 -6.11 -51.31 7.36
CA ASP A 1132 -7.50 -50.96 7.67
C ASP A 1132 -7.66 -49.83 8.70
N GLY A 1133 -6.54 -49.26 9.18
CA GLY A 1133 -6.54 -48.22 10.20
C GLY A 1133 -6.69 -48.74 11.64
N GLN A 1134 -6.53 -50.05 11.88
CA GLN A 1134 -6.57 -50.63 13.22
C GLN A 1134 -5.18 -51.05 13.73
N TRP A 1135 -4.99 -50.97 15.05
CA TRP A 1135 -3.81 -51.54 15.69
C TRP A 1135 -3.91 -53.07 15.77
N SER A 1136 -2.78 -53.77 15.58
CA SER A 1136 -2.70 -55.23 15.49
C SER A 1136 -3.22 -56.02 16.71
N SER A 1137 -3.48 -55.35 17.83
CA SER A 1137 -4.17 -55.85 19.01
C SER A 1137 -4.59 -54.67 19.90
N ASP A 1138 -5.51 -54.90 20.83
CA ASP A 1138 -5.87 -53.94 21.88
C ASP A 1138 -4.65 -53.55 22.75
N LEU A 1139 -4.77 -52.44 23.50
CA LEU A 1139 -3.79 -52.04 24.51
C LEU A 1139 -3.57 -53.15 25.56
N PRO A 1140 -2.31 -53.46 25.92
CA PRO A 1140 -2.00 -54.39 27.00
C PRO A 1140 -2.19 -53.74 28.38
N VAL A 1141 -2.34 -54.57 29.42
CA VAL A 1141 -2.53 -54.13 30.81
C VAL A 1141 -1.27 -54.42 31.64
N CYS A 1142 -0.84 -53.48 32.48
CA CYS A 1142 0.25 -53.67 33.43
C CYS A 1142 -0.29 -54.08 34.81
N ASP A 1143 0.05 -55.30 35.24
CA ASP A 1143 -0.56 -55.96 36.41
C ASP A 1143 0.47 -56.17 37.54
N ASP A 1144 0.09 -55.95 38.80
CA ASP A 1144 0.98 -55.90 39.97
C ASP A 1144 1.79 -57.21 40.17
N VAL A 1145 3.11 -57.09 40.41
CA VAL A 1145 4.02 -58.18 40.76
C VAL A 1145 3.78 -58.64 42.21
N ASN A 1146 2.66 -59.34 42.38
CA ASN A 1146 2.10 -59.83 43.65
C ASN A 1146 3.07 -60.75 44.43
N CYS A 1147 3.92 -60.13 45.26
CA CYS A 1147 4.87 -60.79 46.14
C CYS A 1147 4.27 -60.98 47.55
N GLY A 1148 4.09 -62.23 47.98
CA GLY A 1148 3.45 -62.53 49.26
C GLY A 1148 4.27 -62.16 50.51
N PHE A 1149 3.60 -61.57 51.49
CA PHE A 1149 4.03 -61.42 52.90
C PHE A 1149 4.56 -62.75 53.48
N PRO A 1150 5.59 -62.75 54.38
CA PRO A 1150 5.47 -62.14 55.72
C PRO A 1150 6.77 -61.63 56.41
N GLY A 1151 6.64 -60.92 57.54
CA GLY A 1151 7.72 -60.75 58.55
C GLY A 1151 7.71 -59.43 59.32
N ASP A 1152 7.86 -59.46 60.65
CA ASP A 1152 7.58 -58.33 61.55
C ASP A 1152 8.82 -57.67 62.22
N MET A 1153 8.65 -56.37 62.56
CA MET A 1153 9.36 -55.46 63.49
C MET A 1153 10.71 -55.83 64.19
N GLU A 1154 11.64 -54.86 64.25
CA GLU A 1154 12.02 -54.20 65.53
C GLU A 1154 12.54 -52.73 65.38
N LYS A 1155 13.06 -52.08 66.44
CA LYS A 1155 12.98 -50.60 66.65
C LYS A 1155 14.27 -49.84 67.04
N GLY A 1156 14.35 -48.55 66.70
CA GLY A 1156 15.15 -47.50 67.38
C GLY A 1156 15.72 -46.41 66.45
N LEU A 1157 15.89 -45.13 66.82
CA LEU A 1157 15.51 -44.40 68.05
C LEU A 1157 15.53 -42.85 67.82
N ALA A 1158 14.60 -42.12 68.47
CA ALA A 1158 14.64 -40.69 68.85
C ALA A 1158 14.82 -39.55 67.78
N PRO A 1159 13.86 -38.59 67.66
CA PRO A 1159 14.01 -37.39 66.84
C PRO A 1159 14.58 -36.18 67.62
N GLY A 1160 15.36 -35.30 66.96
CA GLY A 1160 15.81 -34.03 67.55
C GLY A 1160 16.52 -33.07 66.58
N ILE A 1161 16.43 -31.77 66.90
CA ILE A 1161 17.23 -30.66 66.33
C ILE A 1161 17.03 -30.37 64.81
N ILE A 1162 15.80 -30.07 64.40
CA ILE A 1162 15.55 -29.28 63.16
C ILE A 1162 15.12 -27.82 63.49
N ALA A 1163 14.61 -27.56 64.70
CA ALA A 1163 14.10 -26.23 65.10
C ALA A 1163 15.19 -25.20 65.52
N GLY A 1164 16.45 -25.61 65.70
CA GLY A 1164 17.48 -24.76 66.34
C GLY A 1164 18.16 -23.73 65.42
N ILE A 1165 18.35 -24.05 64.14
CA ILE A 1165 19.26 -23.29 63.25
C ILE A 1165 18.57 -22.04 62.65
N VAL A 1166 17.27 -22.13 62.36
CA VAL A 1166 16.52 -21.05 61.69
C VAL A 1166 16.33 -19.82 62.59
N VAL A 1167 16.15 -20.01 63.91
CA VAL A 1167 15.90 -18.91 64.86
C VAL A 1167 17.17 -18.08 65.13
N GLY A 1168 18.34 -18.72 65.21
CA GLY A 1168 19.60 -18.04 65.50
C GLY A 1168 20.02 -17.03 64.43
N ALA A 1169 19.86 -17.39 63.15
CA ALA A 1169 20.24 -16.53 62.03
C ALA A 1169 19.43 -15.21 61.97
N VAL A 1170 18.11 -15.28 62.23
CA VAL A 1170 17.23 -14.10 62.18
C VAL A 1170 17.57 -13.09 63.28
N ILE A 1171 17.92 -13.55 64.49
CA ILE A 1171 18.28 -12.68 65.60
C ILE A 1171 19.62 -11.97 65.33
N ALA A 1172 20.60 -12.67 64.75
CA ALA A 1172 21.91 -12.08 64.42
C ALA A 1172 21.80 -10.95 63.38
N VAL A 1173 21.00 -11.14 62.31
CA VAL A 1173 20.80 -10.12 61.27
C VAL A 1173 20.12 -8.87 61.82
N LEU A 1174 19.10 -9.02 62.69
CA LEU A 1174 18.42 -7.89 63.31
C LEU A 1174 19.34 -7.07 64.24
N ALA A 1175 20.24 -7.73 64.98
CA ALA A 1175 21.23 -7.06 65.82
C ALA A 1175 22.25 -6.24 65.00
N ILE A 1176 22.73 -6.77 63.88
CA ILE A 1176 23.67 -6.08 62.99
C ILE A 1176 23.04 -4.83 62.37
N CYS A 1177 21.79 -4.93 61.89
CA CYS A 1177 21.04 -3.79 61.36
C CYS A 1177 20.81 -2.69 62.42
N GLY A 1178 20.53 -3.07 63.68
CA GLY A 1178 20.40 -2.14 64.79
C GLY A 1178 21.69 -1.38 65.12
N LEU A 1179 22.84 -2.06 65.09
CA LEU A 1179 24.15 -1.43 65.32
C LEU A 1179 24.51 -0.42 64.22
N ILE A 1180 24.28 -0.76 62.94
CA ILE A 1180 24.56 0.14 61.81
C ILE A 1180 23.69 1.41 61.90
N TYR A 1181 22.42 1.27 62.29
CA TYR A 1181 21.51 2.40 62.54
C TYR A 1181 22.03 3.32 63.67
N PHE A 1182 22.62 2.76 64.72
CA PHE A 1182 23.12 3.52 65.87
C PHE A 1182 24.44 4.26 65.56
N PHE A 1183 25.39 3.62 64.87
CA PHE A 1183 26.68 4.23 64.53
C PHE A 1183 26.54 5.42 63.56
N ARG A 1184 25.64 5.35 62.58
CA ARG A 1184 25.45 6.44 61.59
C ARG A 1184 24.84 7.72 62.18
N LYS A 1185 24.36 7.70 63.44
CA LYS A 1185 23.69 8.84 64.10
C LYS A 1185 24.56 9.56 65.15
N ARG A 1186 25.77 9.07 65.49
CA ARG A 1186 26.54 9.57 66.66
C ARG A 1186 27.91 10.21 66.39
N ASN A 1187 28.47 10.16 65.18
CA ASN A 1187 29.71 10.90 64.86
C ASN A 1187 29.46 12.41 64.64
N MET A 1188 29.14 13.08 65.74
CA MET A 1188 29.21 14.53 65.90
C MET A 1188 30.68 14.99 65.96
N LYS A 1189 30.96 16.11 65.29
CA LYS A 1189 31.91 17.18 65.68
C LYS A 1189 33.43 16.88 65.71
N ARG A 1190 34.14 17.81 65.03
CA ARG A 1190 35.47 18.37 65.33
C ARG A 1190 36.77 17.61 64.96
N ASN A 1191 37.36 18.08 63.86
CA ASN A 1191 38.60 18.89 63.83
C ASN A 1191 39.96 18.34 64.38
N ASN A 1192 40.94 18.33 63.45
CA ASN A 1192 42.27 18.99 63.50
C ASN A 1192 43.59 18.16 63.47
N LEU A 1193 44.28 18.29 62.32
CA LEU A 1193 45.72 18.56 62.10
C LEU A 1193 46.87 17.52 62.38
N ILE A 1194 47.75 17.43 61.36
CA ILE A 1194 49.25 17.25 61.38
C ILE A 1194 49.90 15.82 61.46
N TYR A 1195 50.47 15.41 60.31
CA TYR A 1195 51.85 14.89 60.00
C TYR A 1195 52.89 14.52 61.12
N PRO A 1196 53.96 13.70 60.86
CA PRO A 1196 54.09 12.50 59.99
C PRO A 1196 55.01 11.33 60.59
N PRO A 1197 56.02 10.66 59.94
CA PRO A 1197 56.36 9.22 60.19
C PRO A 1197 57.65 8.96 61.00
N PRO A 1198 58.05 7.69 61.31
CA PRO A 1198 59.06 6.93 60.50
C PRO A 1198 58.94 5.35 60.53
N ILE A 1199 59.18 4.55 59.46
CA ILE A 1199 60.43 3.94 58.85
C ILE A 1199 60.88 2.52 59.37
N LEU A 1200 61.23 1.60 58.43
CA LEU A 1200 61.94 0.28 58.52
C LEU A 1200 61.27 -0.90 59.31
N ALA A 1201 61.59 -2.21 59.11
CA ALA A 1201 61.90 -3.05 57.91
C ALA A 1201 62.21 -4.54 58.33
N THR A 1202 62.34 -5.46 57.34
CA THR A 1202 63.06 -6.77 57.37
C THR A 1202 62.53 -7.88 58.34
N LEU A 1203 62.58 -9.22 58.12
CA LEU A 1203 62.96 -10.22 57.08
C LEU A 1203 62.20 -11.56 57.45
N PHE A 1204 62.22 -12.76 56.81
CA PHE A 1204 63.06 -13.37 55.75
C PHE A 1204 62.34 -14.56 54.99
N GLU A 1205 63.14 -15.46 54.40
CA GLU A 1205 62.99 -16.76 53.72
C GLU A 1205 62.10 -17.90 54.31
N GLN A 1206 61.80 -19.05 53.65
CA GLN A 1206 62.07 -19.66 52.31
C GLN A 1206 60.89 -20.66 51.98
N SER A 1207 60.77 -21.47 50.90
CA SER A 1207 61.52 -21.87 49.67
C SER A 1207 60.50 -22.21 48.54
N ARG A 1208 60.75 -22.06 47.23
CA ARG A 1208 61.43 -22.94 46.22
C ARG A 1208 60.96 -24.42 46.20
N ILE A 1209 60.74 -25.08 45.05
CA ILE A 1209 61.51 -25.21 43.76
C ILE A 1209 60.49 -25.38 42.58
N HIS A 1210 60.48 -24.59 41.47
CA HIS A 1210 61.28 -24.62 40.20
C HIS A 1210 60.95 -25.79 39.22
N LEU A 1211 60.95 -25.70 37.86
CA LEU A 1211 60.92 -24.60 36.85
C LEU A 1211 60.70 -25.18 35.40
N PHE A 1212 60.84 -24.34 34.35
CA PHE A 1212 60.86 -24.59 32.87
C PHE A 1212 59.48 -24.72 32.16
N ASP A 1213 59.02 -23.86 31.24
CA ASP A 1213 59.49 -22.61 30.57
C ASP A 1213 60.27 -22.69 29.21
N PHE A 1214 60.04 -21.69 28.33
CA PHE A 1214 60.64 -21.38 26.99
C PHE A 1214 60.30 -22.32 25.79
N GLN A 1215 60.27 -21.93 24.48
CA GLN A 1215 60.40 -20.65 23.72
C GLN A 1215 59.64 -20.83 22.36
N ASN A 1216 58.70 -19.97 21.90
CA ASN A 1216 58.80 -18.76 21.03
C ASN A 1216 59.12 -18.95 19.51
N SER A 1217 58.70 -17.95 18.70
CA SER A 1217 59.08 -17.54 17.31
C SER A 1217 58.48 -18.19 16.02
N SER A 1218 57.81 -17.30 15.24
CA SER A 1218 58.01 -16.94 13.81
C SER A 1218 57.52 -17.79 12.60
N ASP A 1219 56.75 -17.10 11.76
CA ASP A 1219 56.87 -16.95 10.28
C ASP A 1219 56.43 -18.02 9.25
N SER A 1220 55.25 -17.73 8.66
CA SER A 1220 55.10 -17.34 7.22
C SER A 1220 54.53 -18.30 6.14
N HIS A 1221 53.75 -17.67 5.24
CA HIS A 1221 53.59 -17.91 3.78
C HIS A 1221 52.79 -19.10 3.17
N VAL A 1222 51.86 -18.70 2.27
CA VAL A 1222 51.54 -19.29 0.93
C VAL A 1222 50.59 -20.50 0.82
N VAL A 1223 49.32 -20.18 0.50
CA VAL A 1223 48.53 -20.55 -0.71
C VAL A 1223 48.47 -22.03 -1.22
N GLN A 1224 47.27 -22.37 -1.75
CA GLN A 1224 46.91 -23.46 -2.69
C GLN A 1224 46.47 -24.85 -2.15
N GLN A 1225 45.14 -25.01 -2.04
CA GLN A 1225 44.27 -25.86 -2.89
C GLN A 1225 44.40 -27.42 -2.88
N ILE A 1226 43.27 -28.07 -3.25
CA ILE A 1226 43.10 -29.47 -3.75
C ILE A 1226 42.58 -30.54 -2.75
N GLN A 1227 41.24 -30.72 -2.81
CA GLN A 1227 40.44 -31.96 -2.90
C GLN A 1227 40.44 -33.10 -1.84
N ILE A 1228 39.18 -33.45 -1.49
CA ILE A 1228 38.57 -34.79 -1.43
C ILE A 1228 39.14 -35.80 -0.41
N LYS A 1229 38.33 -36.07 0.62
CA LYS A 1229 37.69 -37.39 0.73
C LYS A 1229 36.30 -37.31 1.34
#